data_AF-A0A7Y9EG46-F1
#
_entry.id   AF-A0A7Y9EG46-F1
#
_cell.length_a   1.000
_cell.length_b   1.000
_cell.length_c   1.000
_cell.angle_alpha   90.00
_cell.angle_beta   90.00
_cell.angle_gamma   90.00
#
_symmetry.space_group_name_H-M   'P 1'
#
loop_
_entity.id
_entity.type
_entity.pdbx_description
1 polymer ?
#
loop_
_entity_poly.entity_id
_entity_poly.type
_entity_poly.pdbx_seq_one_letter_code
_entity_poly.pdbx_strand_id
1 'polypeptide(L)'
;MSRTPLPPRTPFRHRTPLTRRGPRRRLAPVLAAAALLIGTFAASPAHAAPKASPSGAAVDVYAAELTADQVRLLNRSALDREDVRFSRSARKDRVHVEAVMSGTEAAALNARGLALSVRKVNGKDARQRALAAPKVFRPYSGPGNIREELLKVAAGHPSIATAVDVGTSGQGQPITAVRVSRDVRGLRDGRRPVVVYQAAQHAREWITPEMVRRLLHHYVDGYGADAAVTKIIDTTDLWFVPVVNVDGYDLTFKDGFRLWRKNTRDNDGDGRITGADGVDLNRNFPYKWGYDNEGSSDQPANQTYRGKAAGSEPETKAQLGLYKRLRPTYLVNYHSAAQLLLHGVGWQALTRSPDDAIHDALLGDIDHPAVPGYTPELGAQLYTTNGDTDGQADNVYGSLSITPEMATCTTAANEDPDDAWEPGDCASDFEFPDDEALIAREFQKNLPFALSVGKSARTPDEPVSSVGRTAPDFETDAFGTSYGPSQEVAAVIRRSLRAKELRYRIDGGRVRRAHVREWRGGERFGGENDLYYAEFRGEVAGQRPGDRVEAWFTGRKGHKQVESKHFTYTVRDQQKADVLVIADEDYTGINPTYPAGTNKPRYAPQYADLVKAAKHRPLVWDIDRDGVPHDLGVMKHFKAVVWYLGDNRLTQDAADDPVKTFLGDARDSQVADREKDLLLSVRSYLNEGGKLLHTGETTGYYGPISRLNGGGIYYGLKGHPEKPCVVTGNFRDDCELLSDDFFQYYLGAYDRQRVGSPTGFAGTAPPLEGVTSKLTGTPANPVNEAGGFQVTSTVLPKAGFPQFTSWKAGDYTGAAAPTEPVEGQWYVAGPHQDGAYRRLTRTIDLSSVTAAQAPTLQAQLSYSTETGFDNVIVEAHTTGAEDWTTLPDKNGRTSTAVPEQCEQGYLIDMHPFLGHYLTRGNPCGGTGTSGAWNAFTGNSDGWVPAAFDLAAYAGKKVEVSISYVSDPATGGTGLFVDDTRLTTTGGPLDAEGFETGLGPWAVQGAPAGSPGNGTELVRSQALIDSVSAVATRDSVLLGFGLEQTPEARALTVKALNHLLD
;
A
#
# COMPACT_ATOMS: atom_id res chain seq x y z
N MET A 1 1.38 -23.59 -42.60
CA MET A 1 2.07 -23.20 -43.85
C MET A 1 2.31 -21.69 -43.82
N SER A 2 3.42 -21.20 -44.40
CA SER A 2 3.86 -19.79 -44.53
C SER A 2 3.49 -18.77 -43.44
N ARG A 3 4.48 -18.43 -42.59
CA ARG A 3 4.56 -17.13 -41.91
C ARG A 3 5.48 -16.19 -42.71
N THR A 4 5.13 -14.92 -42.84
CA THR A 4 5.99 -13.86 -43.40
C THR A 4 6.07 -12.71 -42.40
N PRO A 5 7.25 -12.19 -42.03
CA PRO A 5 7.40 -11.21 -40.96
C PRO A 5 7.28 -9.75 -41.44
N LEU A 6 6.89 -8.85 -40.54
CA LEU A 6 6.95 -7.39 -40.71
C LEU A 6 8.20 -6.79 -40.02
N PRO A 7 8.80 -5.70 -40.56
CA PRO A 7 10.09 -5.18 -40.12
C PRO A 7 10.01 -4.15 -38.96
N PRO A 8 11.14 -3.88 -38.26
CA PRO A 8 11.19 -2.97 -37.12
C PRO A 8 11.17 -1.48 -37.52
N ARG A 9 10.65 -0.62 -36.64
CA ARG A 9 10.66 0.84 -36.78
C ARG A 9 11.81 1.49 -36.01
N THR A 10 12.63 2.28 -36.69
CA THR A 10 13.60 3.22 -36.10
C THR A 10 13.05 4.66 -36.09
N PRO A 11 13.52 5.54 -35.19
CA PRO A 11 12.92 6.86 -34.97
C PRO A 11 13.45 7.93 -35.95
N PHE A 12 12.55 8.75 -36.50
CA PHE A 12 12.91 9.87 -37.37
C PHE A 12 12.87 11.22 -36.65
N ARG A 13 14.02 11.90 -36.61
CA ARG A 13 14.10 13.38 -36.53
C ARG A 13 14.16 13.93 -37.95
N HIS A 14 13.45 15.02 -38.26
CA HIS A 14 13.89 15.93 -39.34
C HIS A 14 13.50 17.39 -39.06
N ARG A 15 14.46 18.28 -39.35
CA ARG A 15 14.27 19.73 -39.57
C ARG A 15 14.07 19.99 -41.06
N THR A 16 13.39 21.07 -41.42
CA THR A 16 13.19 21.52 -42.81
C THR A 16 13.47 23.03 -42.95
N PRO A 17 14.07 23.51 -44.06
CA PRO A 17 14.15 24.94 -44.34
C PRO A 17 13.58 25.40 -45.72
N LEU A 18 12.85 26.53 -45.66
CA LEU A 18 12.89 27.70 -46.58
C LEU A 18 12.47 27.68 -48.08
N THR A 19 11.32 28.36 -48.33
CA THR A 19 11.03 29.31 -49.46
C THR A 19 10.69 28.77 -50.88
N ARG A 20 10.01 29.49 -51.82
CA ARG A 20 9.87 30.96 -52.06
C ARG A 20 8.75 31.34 -53.10
N ARG A 21 8.00 32.47 -52.90
CA ARG A 21 7.20 33.31 -53.88
C ARG A 21 6.00 32.62 -54.61
N GLY A 22 4.84 33.22 -54.98
CA GLY A 22 4.33 34.61 -55.22
C GLY A 22 3.75 34.70 -56.68
N PRO A 23 2.87 35.66 -57.13
CA PRO A 23 2.30 36.89 -56.51
C PRO A 23 0.80 37.28 -56.86
N ARG A 24 0.22 38.29 -56.14
CA ARG A 24 -0.70 39.43 -56.57
C ARG A 24 -2.00 39.17 -57.42
N ARG A 25 -3.13 39.91 -57.34
CA ARG A 25 -3.49 41.24 -56.73
C ARG A 25 -5.04 41.46 -56.61
N ARG A 26 -5.49 41.99 -55.46
CA ARG A 26 -6.57 43.00 -55.15
C ARG A 26 -7.86 43.16 -56.00
N LEU A 27 -9.00 43.25 -55.30
CA LEU A 27 -9.90 44.43 -55.21
C LEU A 27 -10.83 44.32 -53.96
N ALA A 28 -11.27 45.45 -53.40
CA ALA A 28 -12.22 45.60 -52.27
C ALA A 28 -12.92 46.98 -52.40
N PRO A 29 -14.16 47.19 -51.90
CA PRO A 29 -14.37 47.62 -50.49
C PRO A 29 -15.75 47.07 -49.94
N VAL A 30 -16.48 47.56 -48.91
CA VAL A 30 -16.36 48.66 -47.91
C VAL A 30 -17.24 48.36 -46.65
N LEU A 31 -16.82 48.74 -45.42
CA LEU A 31 -17.61 49.04 -44.18
C LEU A 31 -18.62 47.99 -43.59
N ALA A 32 -18.89 47.88 -42.27
CA ALA A 32 -18.40 48.59 -41.07
C ALA A 32 -18.55 47.74 -39.76
N ALA A 33 -17.77 48.11 -38.73
CA ALA A 33 -17.93 47.84 -37.28
C ALA A 33 -17.89 46.36 -36.78
N ALA A 34 -17.32 46.03 -35.61
CA ALA A 34 -16.88 46.87 -34.48
C ALA A 34 -15.57 46.37 -33.79
N ALA A 35 -14.87 47.33 -33.16
CA ALA A 35 -13.94 47.22 -32.04
C ALA A 35 -12.82 46.13 -32.03
N LEU A 36 -11.58 46.57 -32.32
CA LEU A 36 -10.39 46.05 -31.62
C LEU A 36 -10.35 46.63 -30.20
N LEU A 37 -9.86 45.85 -29.24
CA LEU A 37 -9.07 46.38 -28.12
C LEU A 37 -7.75 45.61 -28.00
N ILE A 38 -6.73 46.35 -27.60
CA ILE A 38 -5.33 45.93 -27.60
C ILE A 38 -5.09 44.96 -26.45
N GLY A 39 -4.58 43.77 -26.76
CA GLY A 39 -4.15 42.80 -25.76
C GLY A 39 -2.92 43.31 -25.00
N THR A 40 -3.15 44.00 -23.89
CA THR A 40 -2.13 44.22 -22.87
C THR A 40 -1.69 42.86 -22.33
N PHE A 41 -0.38 42.62 -22.29
CA PHE A 41 0.18 41.54 -21.46
C PHE A 41 -0.15 41.85 -19.99
N ALA A 42 -1.24 41.30 -19.49
CA ALA A 42 -1.43 41.15 -18.07
C ALA A 42 -0.38 40.13 -17.61
N ALA A 43 0.69 40.62 -16.98
CA ALA A 43 1.44 39.77 -16.08
C ALA A 43 0.43 39.23 -15.06
N SER A 44 0.36 37.91 -14.89
CA SER A 44 -0.41 37.32 -13.79
C SER A 44 0.00 38.04 -12.50
N PRO A 45 -0.94 38.48 -11.66
CA PRO A 45 -0.57 39.08 -10.39
C PRO A 45 0.31 38.07 -9.64
N ALA A 46 1.45 38.54 -9.14
CA ALA A 46 2.23 37.77 -8.18
C ALA A 46 1.26 37.39 -7.06
N HIS A 47 0.95 36.10 -6.95
CA HIS A 47 0.05 35.65 -5.91
C HIS A 47 0.73 35.99 -4.58
N ALA A 48 0.03 36.76 -3.75
CA ALA A 48 0.51 37.01 -2.40
C ALA A 48 0.67 35.66 -1.71
N ALA A 49 1.83 35.41 -1.09
CA ALA A 49 2.07 34.15 -0.41
C ALA A 49 0.93 33.88 0.60
N PRO A 50 0.31 32.69 0.57
CA PRO A 50 -0.79 32.36 1.47
C PRO A 50 -0.35 32.52 2.93
N LYS A 51 -1.23 33.06 3.76
CA LYS A 51 -0.89 33.41 5.14
C LYS A 51 -1.11 32.21 6.05
N ALA A 52 -0.09 31.86 6.82
CA ALA A 52 -0.24 30.95 7.95
C ALA A 52 -1.37 31.45 8.88
N SER A 53 -2.33 30.57 9.18
CA SER A 53 -3.49 30.89 10.00
C SER A 53 -3.21 30.66 11.49
N PRO A 54 -3.75 31.46 12.43
CA PRO A 54 -3.56 31.21 13.86
C PRO A 54 -4.27 29.93 14.32
N SER A 55 -3.48 28.90 14.63
CA SER A 55 -3.79 27.72 15.47
C SER A 55 -5.05 26.87 15.19
N GLY A 56 -5.75 27.03 14.06
CA GLY A 56 -6.82 26.13 13.63
C GLY A 56 -6.27 24.91 12.86
N ALA A 57 -6.63 23.69 13.29
CA ALA A 57 -6.33 22.43 12.59
C ALA A 57 -4.83 22.10 12.29
N ALA A 58 -3.90 22.66 13.07
CA ALA A 58 -2.47 22.34 12.98
C ALA A 58 -2.16 20.86 13.25
N VAL A 59 -1.02 20.37 12.72
CA VAL A 59 -0.48 19.03 13.00
C VAL A 59 0.21 19.01 14.37
N ASP A 60 -0.13 18.04 15.21
CA ASP A 60 0.47 17.78 16.52
C ASP A 60 0.52 16.27 16.79
N VAL A 61 1.11 15.84 17.90
CA VAL A 61 1.03 14.45 18.37
C VAL A 61 -0.19 14.27 19.24
N TYR A 62 -1.00 13.27 18.93
CA TYR A 62 -2.19 12.90 19.66
C TYR A 62 -1.98 11.54 20.32
N ALA A 63 -2.22 11.45 21.63
CA ALA A 63 -2.05 10.26 22.43
C ALA A 63 -3.38 9.76 23.03
N ALA A 64 -3.54 8.43 23.07
CA ALA A 64 -4.71 7.75 23.60
C ALA A 64 -4.39 6.39 24.23
N GLU A 65 -5.32 5.90 25.04
CA GLU A 65 -5.30 4.54 25.59
C GLU A 65 -6.38 3.72 24.87
N LEU A 66 -6.00 2.97 23.83
CA LEU A 66 -6.90 2.29 22.91
C LEU A 66 -7.15 0.82 23.31
N THR A 67 -8.39 0.35 23.25
CA THR A 67 -8.68 -1.10 23.24
C THR A 67 -8.25 -1.73 21.92
N ALA A 68 -8.23 -3.06 21.82
CA ALA A 68 -7.93 -3.75 20.56
C ALA A 68 -8.86 -3.34 19.40
N ASP A 69 -10.13 -3.01 19.67
CA ASP A 69 -11.06 -2.46 18.67
C ASP A 69 -10.73 -1.03 18.26
N GLN A 70 -10.35 -0.17 19.21
CA GLN A 70 -9.91 1.19 18.89
C GLN A 70 -8.57 1.21 18.15
N VAL A 71 -7.65 0.26 18.42
CA VAL A 71 -6.43 0.06 17.61
C VAL A 71 -6.76 -0.42 16.20
N ARG A 72 -7.68 -1.39 16.04
CA ARG A 72 -8.21 -1.79 14.72
C ARG A 72 -8.78 -0.60 13.94
N LEU A 73 -9.32 0.39 14.65
CA LEU A 73 -9.94 1.57 14.06
C LEU A 73 -8.91 2.60 13.62
N LEU A 74 -7.87 2.84 14.42
CA LEU A 74 -6.72 3.65 14.03
C LEU A 74 -5.98 3.05 12.82
N ASN A 75 -5.76 1.73 12.80
CA ASN A 75 -4.99 1.07 11.74
C ASN A 75 -5.72 1.00 10.39
N ARG A 76 -7.01 1.34 10.35
CA ARG A 76 -7.78 1.56 9.11
C ARG A 76 -7.74 3.01 8.63
N SER A 77 -7.37 3.96 9.49
CA SER A 77 -7.21 5.35 9.08
C SER A 77 -6.11 5.47 8.02
N ALA A 78 -6.24 6.44 7.13
CA ALA A 78 -5.25 6.69 6.09
C ALA A 78 -3.98 7.44 6.61
N LEU A 79 -3.68 7.33 7.90
CA LEU A 79 -2.44 7.88 8.47
C LEU A 79 -1.23 7.12 7.94
N ASP A 80 -0.11 7.83 7.76
CA ASP A 80 1.17 7.18 7.47
C ASP A 80 1.60 6.33 8.68
N ARG A 81 2.30 5.22 8.44
CA ARG A 81 2.59 4.24 9.49
C ARG A 81 3.70 4.70 10.44
N GLU A 82 4.67 5.47 9.94
CA GLU A 82 5.64 6.19 10.78
C GLU A 82 5.02 7.37 11.54
N ASP A 83 3.78 7.74 11.22
CA ASP A 83 3.00 8.71 11.99
C ASP A 83 2.17 8.04 13.11
N VAL A 84 2.37 6.74 13.42
CA VAL A 84 1.69 6.02 14.52
C VAL A 84 2.64 5.12 15.31
N ARG A 85 2.70 5.27 16.64
CA ARG A 85 3.46 4.42 17.56
C ARG A 85 2.57 3.73 18.58
N PHE A 86 2.87 2.46 18.85
CA PHE A 86 2.22 1.63 19.86
C PHE A 86 3.18 1.34 21.00
N SER A 87 2.70 1.48 22.24
CA SER A 87 3.46 1.13 23.44
C SER A 87 2.57 0.56 24.55
N ARG A 88 3.20 0.02 25.58
CA ARG A 88 2.51 -0.73 26.64
C ARG A 88 1.69 0.20 27.55
N SER A 89 0.37 0.01 27.56
CA SER A 89 -0.51 0.69 28.52
C SER A 89 -0.25 0.25 29.97
N ALA A 90 -0.52 1.15 30.91
CA ALA A 90 -0.68 0.82 32.32
C ALA A 90 -1.91 -0.08 32.61
N ARG A 91 -2.88 -0.13 31.68
CA ARG A 91 -4.06 -1.00 31.75
C ARG A 91 -3.86 -2.24 30.87
N LYS A 92 -4.12 -3.43 31.41
CA LYS A 92 -3.84 -4.71 30.72
C LYS A 92 -4.73 -4.97 29.50
N ASP A 93 -5.85 -4.26 29.38
CA ASP A 93 -6.84 -4.35 28.31
C ASP A 93 -6.65 -3.30 27.19
N ARG A 94 -5.58 -2.48 27.26
CA ARG A 94 -5.35 -1.36 26.34
C ARG A 94 -3.91 -1.27 25.83
N VAL A 95 -3.73 -0.45 24.81
CA VAL A 95 -2.47 -0.07 24.19
C VAL A 95 -2.34 1.44 24.32
N HIS A 96 -1.18 1.94 24.73
CA HIS A 96 -0.88 3.36 24.63
C HIS A 96 -0.51 3.65 23.18
N VAL A 97 -1.13 4.66 22.58
CA VAL A 97 -0.92 4.99 21.17
C VAL A 97 -0.63 6.48 21.04
N GLU A 98 0.39 6.81 20.26
CA GLU A 98 0.76 8.17 19.91
C GLU A 98 0.74 8.29 18.38
N ALA A 99 0.10 9.31 17.83
CA ALA A 99 -0.01 9.48 16.39
C ALA A 99 0.06 10.95 15.95
N VAL A 100 0.80 11.20 14.87
CA VAL A 100 1.10 12.54 14.34
C VAL A 100 0.13 12.86 13.21
N MET A 101 -0.78 13.80 13.45
CA MET A 101 -1.85 14.11 12.50
C MET A 101 -2.37 15.54 12.67
N SER A 102 -3.09 16.04 11.67
CA SER A 102 -3.79 17.32 11.81
C SER A 102 -4.86 17.25 12.89
N GLY A 103 -5.16 18.39 13.51
CA GLY A 103 -6.29 18.50 14.43
C GLY A 103 -7.65 18.15 13.80
N THR A 104 -7.77 18.15 12.47
CA THR A 104 -8.95 17.66 11.74
C THR A 104 -8.99 16.13 11.67
N GLU A 105 -7.86 15.48 11.35
CA GLU A 105 -7.74 14.01 11.38
C GLU A 105 -7.93 13.47 12.80
N ALA A 106 -7.33 14.12 13.81
CA ALA A 106 -7.53 13.78 15.21
C ALA A 106 -8.95 14.06 15.68
N ALA A 107 -9.59 15.15 15.20
CA ALA A 107 -10.99 15.39 15.47
C ALA A 107 -11.86 14.28 14.89
N ALA A 108 -11.66 13.89 13.62
CA ALA A 108 -12.39 12.78 13.00
C ALA A 108 -12.15 11.46 13.74
N LEU A 109 -10.92 11.13 14.12
CA LEU A 109 -10.60 9.92 14.86
C LEU A 109 -11.07 9.94 16.33
N ASN A 110 -11.17 11.11 16.96
CA ASN A 110 -11.88 11.27 18.23
C ASN A 110 -13.38 11.10 18.07
N ALA A 111 -13.94 11.62 16.99
CA ALA A 111 -15.34 11.45 16.62
C ALA A 111 -15.62 9.94 16.50
N ARG A 112 -14.65 9.20 15.95
CA ARG A 112 -14.53 7.74 15.88
C ARG A 112 -14.06 7.06 17.18
N GLY A 113 -14.24 7.73 18.33
CA GLY A 113 -14.11 7.13 19.65
C GLY A 113 -12.71 6.79 20.13
N LEU A 114 -11.63 7.20 19.44
CA LEU A 114 -10.27 6.88 19.89
C LEU A 114 -9.83 7.69 21.13
N ALA A 115 -10.52 8.75 21.52
CA ALA A 115 -10.16 9.60 22.67
C ALA A 115 -8.71 10.16 22.64
N LEU A 116 -8.20 10.38 21.42
CA LEU A 116 -6.94 11.02 21.07
C LEU A 116 -6.85 12.45 21.61
N SER A 117 -6.09 12.64 22.68
CA SER A 117 -5.80 13.96 23.25
C SER A 117 -4.43 14.45 22.79
N VAL A 118 -4.24 15.76 22.57
CA VAL A 118 -2.92 16.30 22.25
C VAL A 118 -1.92 15.90 23.35
N ARG A 119 -0.87 15.17 22.98
CA ARG A 119 0.17 14.70 23.88
C ARG A 119 0.88 15.90 24.50
N LYS A 120 1.07 15.88 25.82
CA LYS A 120 1.77 16.94 26.54
C LYS A 120 2.89 16.39 27.39
N VAL A 121 4.07 16.95 27.18
CA VAL A 121 5.27 16.67 27.97
C VAL A 121 5.56 17.91 28.81
N ASN A 122 5.68 17.73 30.12
CA ASN A 122 5.87 18.82 31.09
C ASN A 122 4.85 19.98 30.92
N GLY A 123 3.60 19.62 30.57
CA GLY A 123 2.48 20.53 30.41
C GLY A 123 2.37 21.24 29.05
N LYS A 124 3.30 21.00 28.12
CA LYS A 124 3.34 21.60 26.78
C LYS A 124 3.17 20.55 25.68
N ASP A 125 2.48 20.89 24.60
CA ASP A 125 2.43 20.09 23.38
C ASP A 125 3.68 20.30 22.48
N ALA A 126 3.84 19.52 21.41
CA ALA A 126 5.04 19.59 20.56
C ALA A 126 5.19 20.97 19.90
N ARG A 127 4.07 21.63 19.55
CA ARG A 127 4.06 23.00 19.01
C ARG A 127 4.55 24.01 20.04
N GLN A 128 4.07 23.93 21.29
CA GLN A 128 4.44 24.80 22.41
C GLN A 128 5.87 24.57 22.92
N ARG A 129 6.42 23.36 22.72
CA ARG A 129 7.84 23.06 22.98
C ARG A 129 8.75 23.73 21.96
N ALA A 130 8.39 23.64 20.68
CA ALA A 130 9.09 24.30 19.57
C ALA A 130 9.05 25.85 19.59
N LEU A 131 8.29 26.47 20.49
CA LEU A 131 8.36 27.92 20.76
C LEU A 131 9.65 28.36 21.48
N ALA A 132 10.42 27.42 22.04
CA ALA A 132 11.78 27.72 22.44
C ALA A 132 12.60 28.02 21.17
N ALA A 133 13.23 29.21 21.11
CA ALA A 133 14.04 29.59 19.96
C ALA A 133 15.18 28.55 19.77
N PRO A 134 15.25 27.87 18.61
CA PRO A 134 16.21 26.80 18.42
C PRO A 134 17.64 27.35 18.38
N LYS A 135 18.56 26.57 18.95
CA LYS A 135 19.97 26.89 19.13
C LYS A 135 20.81 26.37 17.96
N VAL A 136 20.50 25.17 17.48
CA VAL A 136 21.25 24.48 16.41
C VAL A 136 20.45 24.48 15.12
N PHE A 137 19.18 24.04 15.18
CA PHE A 137 18.28 24.06 14.03
C PHE A 137 17.94 25.49 13.60
N ARG A 138 17.94 25.76 12.30
CA ARG A 138 17.77 27.10 11.72
C ARG A 138 16.90 27.04 10.48
N PRO A 139 16.09 28.09 10.21
CA PRO A 139 15.31 28.16 8.98
C PRO A 139 16.18 28.15 7.73
N TYR A 140 15.57 27.87 6.58
CA TYR A 140 16.23 27.95 5.29
C TYR A 140 16.38 29.39 4.80
N SER A 141 15.42 30.27 5.10
CA SER A 141 15.46 31.71 4.80
C SER A 141 15.59 32.63 6.04
N GLY A 142 15.83 33.94 5.82
CA GLY A 142 16.05 34.94 6.88
C GLY A 142 17.52 35.16 7.30
N PRO A 143 17.85 36.11 8.18
CA PRO A 143 19.26 36.38 8.54
C PRO A 143 19.93 35.19 9.25
N GLY A 144 21.13 34.78 8.82
CA GLY A 144 21.88 33.68 9.46
C GLY A 144 21.38 32.26 9.15
N ASN A 145 20.48 32.14 8.17
CA ASN A 145 19.84 30.90 7.73
C ASN A 145 20.80 29.88 7.07
N ILE A 146 20.29 28.70 6.74
CA ILE A 146 21.04 27.65 6.02
C ILE A 146 21.50 28.13 4.63
N ARG A 147 20.65 28.77 3.82
CA ARG A 147 21.01 29.21 2.45
C ARG A 147 22.19 30.20 2.39
N GLU A 148 22.24 31.17 3.29
CA GLU A 148 23.34 32.12 3.44
C GLU A 148 24.65 31.40 3.77
N GLU A 149 24.58 30.37 4.61
CA GLU A 149 25.74 29.54 4.94
C GLU A 149 26.23 28.78 3.70
N LEU A 150 25.34 28.15 2.93
CA LEU A 150 25.69 27.48 1.67
C LEU A 150 26.37 28.44 0.67
N LEU A 151 25.86 29.67 0.55
CA LEU A 151 26.48 30.71 -0.27
C LEU A 151 27.86 31.13 0.26
N LYS A 152 28.02 31.27 1.59
CA LYS A 152 29.30 31.62 2.24
C LYS A 152 30.34 30.48 2.08
N VAL A 153 29.96 29.23 2.29
CA VAL A 153 30.81 28.04 2.12
C VAL A 153 31.32 27.94 0.68
N ALA A 154 30.43 28.09 -0.30
CA ALA A 154 30.80 28.08 -1.71
C ALA A 154 31.71 29.26 -2.11
N ALA A 155 31.50 30.45 -1.53
CA ALA A 155 32.35 31.61 -1.76
C ALA A 155 33.74 31.50 -1.10
N GLY A 156 33.83 30.83 0.07
CA GLY A 156 35.07 30.58 0.79
C GLY A 156 35.97 29.53 0.14
N HIS A 157 35.38 28.55 -0.57
CA HIS A 157 36.11 27.44 -1.20
C HIS A 157 36.04 27.43 -2.74
N PRO A 158 36.34 28.54 -3.46
CA PRO A 158 36.01 28.74 -4.87
C PRO A 158 36.76 27.84 -5.87
N SER A 159 37.79 27.11 -5.41
CA SER A 159 38.54 26.11 -6.19
C SER A 159 37.80 24.76 -6.28
N ILE A 160 36.97 24.44 -5.28
CA ILE A 160 36.27 23.15 -5.16
C ILE A 160 34.76 23.27 -5.04
N ALA A 161 34.21 24.38 -4.56
CA ALA A 161 32.80 24.56 -4.26
C ALA A 161 32.13 25.62 -5.14
N THR A 162 30.85 25.43 -5.46
CA THR A 162 29.99 26.42 -6.13
C THR A 162 28.54 26.19 -5.74
N ALA A 163 27.83 27.24 -5.31
CA ALA A 163 26.40 27.19 -5.05
C ALA A 163 25.61 27.22 -6.35
N VAL A 164 24.55 26.42 -6.44
CA VAL A 164 23.70 26.25 -7.63
C VAL A 164 22.26 26.19 -7.19
N ASP A 165 21.44 27.16 -7.59
CA ASP A 165 19.99 27.04 -7.46
C ASP A 165 19.49 25.99 -8.47
N VAL A 166 18.97 24.85 -7.99
CA VAL A 166 18.53 23.72 -8.83
C VAL A 166 17.10 23.88 -9.35
N GLY A 167 16.34 24.77 -8.73
CA GLY A 167 14.99 25.17 -9.09
C GLY A 167 14.44 26.20 -8.12
N THR A 168 13.12 26.39 -8.12
CA THR A 168 12.42 27.26 -7.17
C THR A 168 11.20 26.55 -6.61
N SER A 169 10.82 26.86 -5.38
CA SER A 169 9.63 26.34 -4.71
C SER A 169 8.32 26.97 -5.21
N GLY A 170 7.19 26.54 -4.64
CA GLY A 170 5.85 27.11 -4.88
C GLY A 170 5.75 28.60 -4.57
N GLN A 171 6.40 29.07 -3.51
CA GLN A 171 6.49 30.51 -3.16
C GLN A 171 7.64 31.23 -3.87
N GLY A 172 8.39 30.55 -4.75
CA GLY A 172 9.46 31.13 -5.56
C GLY A 172 10.81 31.25 -4.84
N GLN A 173 11.00 30.61 -3.68
CA GLN A 173 12.30 30.53 -3.04
C GLN A 173 13.25 29.65 -3.87
N PRO A 174 14.52 30.03 -4.08
CA PRO A 174 15.48 29.16 -4.75
C PRO A 174 15.81 27.94 -3.89
N ILE A 175 15.80 26.76 -4.49
CA ILE A 175 16.27 25.51 -3.87
C ILE A 175 17.77 25.41 -4.16
N THR A 176 18.62 25.61 -3.16
CA THR A 176 20.07 25.80 -3.35
C THR A 176 20.86 24.55 -2.99
N ALA A 177 21.62 24.05 -3.95
CA ALA A 177 22.65 23.04 -3.75
C ALA A 177 24.03 23.68 -3.59
N VAL A 178 24.96 22.99 -2.92
CA VAL A 178 26.41 23.23 -3.07
C VAL A 178 27.03 22.06 -3.83
N ARG A 179 27.60 22.36 -4.99
CA ARG A 179 28.39 21.42 -5.79
C ARG A 179 29.84 21.46 -5.31
N VAL A 180 30.42 20.32 -4.97
CA VAL A 180 31.81 20.17 -4.51
C VAL A 180 32.56 19.16 -5.38
N SER A 181 33.59 19.62 -6.08
CA SER A 181 34.49 18.77 -6.87
C SER A 181 35.75 19.57 -7.25
N ARG A 182 36.91 18.91 -7.40
CA ARG A 182 38.14 19.61 -7.82
C ARG A 182 37.97 20.33 -9.17
N ASP A 183 38.35 21.60 -9.24
CA ASP A 183 38.20 22.46 -10.44
C ASP A 183 36.73 22.67 -10.86
N VAL A 184 35.78 22.69 -9.89
CA VAL A 184 34.32 22.73 -10.08
C VAL A 184 33.82 23.73 -11.14
N ARG A 185 34.42 24.92 -11.21
CA ARG A 185 34.03 26.00 -12.14
C ARG A 185 34.28 25.64 -13.61
N GLY A 186 35.25 24.77 -13.88
CA GLY A 186 35.53 24.23 -15.21
C GLY A 186 34.90 22.85 -15.46
N LEU A 187 34.38 22.20 -14.42
CA LEU A 187 33.83 20.85 -14.49
C LEU A 187 32.47 20.84 -15.20
N ARG A 188 32.43 20.17 -16.36
CA ARG A 188 31.18 19.85 -17.06
C ARG A 188 30.55 18.62 -16.43
N ASP A 189 29.22 18.60 -16.38
CA ASP A 189 28.45 17.49 -15.83
C ASP A 189 28.75 16.18 -16.60
N GLY A 190 28.64 15.04 -15.91
CA GLY A 190 28.95 13.71 -16.46
C GLY A 190 30.43 13.44 -16.74
N ARG A 191 31.36 14.31 -16.31
CA ARG A 191 32.82 14.09 -16.42
C ARG A 191 33.45 13.31 -15.26
N ARG A 192 32.72 13.20 -14.16
CA ARG A 192 32.98 12.39 -12.97
C ARG A 192 31.66 11.72 -12.58
N PRO A 193 31.66 10.58 -11.85
CA PRO A 193 30.43 10.08 -11.23
C PRO A 193 29.88 11.14 -10.27
N VAL A 194 28.57 11.14 -10.11
CA VAL A 194 27.85 12.12 -9.29
C VAL A 194 27.32 11.41 -8.05
N VAL A 195 27.45 12.04 -6.89
CA VAL A 195 26.71 11.66 -5.67
C VAL A 195 25.89 12.85 -5.23
N VAL A 196 24.60 12.64 -5.02
CA VAL A 196 23.70 13.64 -4.43
C VAL A 196 23.40 13.22 -3.00
N TYR A 197 23.65 14.09 -2.04
CA TYR A 197 23.15 13.99 -0.68
C TYR A 197 22.08 15.07 -0.49
N GLN A 198 20.86 14.68 -0.18
CA GLN A 198 19.75 15.61 0.02
C GLN A 198 18.93 15.29 1.27
N ALA A 199 18.13 16.26 1.71
CA ALA A 199 17.42 16.22 2.98
C ALA A 199 16.18 17.15 3.01
N ALA A 200 15.37 16.99 4.05
CA ALA A 200 14.12 17.71 4.30
C ALA A 200 13.24 17.79 3.04
N GLN A 201 12.93 16.62 2.50
CA GLN A 201 11.84 16.49 1.53
C GLN A 201 10.48 16.53 2.24
N HIS A 202 10.37 15.93 3.44
CA HIS A 202 9.34 16.32 4.40
C HIS A 202 9.89 17.41 5.33
N ALA A 203 9.05 18.39 5.67
CA ALA A 203 9.51 19.61 6.33
C ALA A 203 9.87 19.44 7.82
N ARG A 204 9.18 18.56 8.55
CA ARG A 204 9.38 18.31 10.00
C ARG A 204 10.70 17.62 10.38
N GLU A 205 11.45 17.11 9.41
CA GLU A 205 12.60 16.20 9.57
C GLU A 205 13.91 16.95 9.87
N TRP A 206 13.92 17.75 10.94
CA TRP A 206 14.94 18.77 11.22
C TRP A 206 16.38 18.26 11.39
N ILE A 207 16.58 16.97 11.70
CA ILE A 207 17.92 16.35 11.78
C ILE A 207 18.56 16.20 10.39
N THR A 208 17.77 16.05 9.33
CA THR A 208 18.27 15.72 7.99
C THR A 208 19.03 16.87 7.31
N PRO A 209 18.61 18.16 7.38
CA PRO A 209 19.43 19.28 6.89
C PRO A 209 20.74 19.41 7.63
N GLU A 210 20.76 19.15 8.95
CA GLU A 210 21.97 19.19 9.75
C GLU A 210 22.96 18.09 9.32
N MET A 211 22.48 16.87 9.05
CA MET A 211 23.30 15.80 8.47
C MET A 211 23.98 16.23 7.16
N VAL A 212 23.21 16.72 6.18
CA VAL A 212 23.73 17.11 4.85
C VAL A 212 24.62 18.36 4.93
N ARG A 213 24.28 19.34 5.80
CA ARG A 213 25.08 20.55 6.02
C ARG A 213 26.42 20.24 6.69
N ARG A 214 26.44 19.40 7.73
CA ARG A 214 27.67 18.98 8.42
C ARG A 214 28.54 18.10 7.52
N LEU A 215 27.92 17.27 6.67
CA LEU A 215 28.64 16.49 5.67
C LEU A 215 29.32 17.39 4.62
N LEU A 216 28.65 18.44 4.14
CA LEU A 216 29.25 19.46 3.27
C LEU A 216 30.51 20.08 3.91
N HIS A 217 30.43 20.51 5.17
CA HIS A 217 31.59 21.05 5.91
C HIS A 217 32.72 20.04 6.04
N HIS A 218 32.42 18.81 6.46
CA HIS A 218 33.41 17.73 6.55
C HIS A 218 34.18 17.53 5.22
N TYR A 219 33.47 17.61 4.08
CA TYR A 219 34.10 17.53 2.77
C TYR A 219 34.97 18.76 2.44
N VAL A 220 34.49 19.99 2.63
CA VAL A 220 35.27 21.19 2.24
C VAL A 220 36.43 21.47 3.19
N ASP A 221 36.25 21.31 4.50
CA ASP A 221 37.27 21.54 5.52
C ASP A 221 38.33 20.43 5.53
N GLY A 222 37.93 19.20 5.18
CA GLY A 222 38.84 18.07 5.00
C GLY A 222 39.67 18.13 3.71
N TYR A 223 39.35 18.99 2.75
CA TYR A 223 40.05 19.03 1.46
C TYR A 223 41.50 19.54 1.59
N GLY A 224 42.45 18.67 1.22
CA GLY A 224 43.89 18.91 1.39
C GLY A 224 44.44 18.52 2.77
N ALA A 225 43.58 18.22 3.75
CA ALA A 225 43.96 17.77 5.10
C ALA A 225 43.75 16.26 5.28
N ASP A 226 42.58 15.75 4.88
CA ASP A 226 42.25 14.32 4.90
C ASP A 226 42.44 13.72 3.49
N ALA A 227 43.24 12.66 3.39
CA ALA A 227 43.60 12.03 2.12
C ALA A 227 42.44 11.25 1.47
N ALA A 228 41.49 10.73 2.25
CA ALA A 228 40.31 10.03 1.74
C ALA A 228 39.27 11.04 1.21
N VAL A 229 38.96 12.09 1.97
CA VAL A 229 38.09 13.21 1.57
C VAL A 229 38.63 13.88 0.30
N THR A 230 39.92 14.21 0.29
CA THR A 230 40.60 14.79 -0.88
C THR A 230 40.46 13.88 -2.11
N LYS A 231 40.65 12.57 -1.96
CA LYS A 231 40.50 11.61 -3.06
C LYS A 231 39.07 11.54 -3.60
N ILE A 232 38.06 11.67 -2.76
CA ILE A 232 36.65 11.71 -3.20
C ILE A 232 36.43 12.99 -4.02
N ILE A 233 36.76 14.18 -3.48
CA ILE A 233 36.56 15.47 -4.17
C ILE A 233 37.36 15.56 -5.49
N ASP A 234 38.54 14.96 -5.56
CA ASP A 234 39.36 14.90 -6.78
C ASP A 234 38.74 14.04 -7.89
N THR A 235 37.86 13.10 -7.55
CA THR A 235 37.42 12.03 -8.46
C THR A 235 35.90 11.87 -8.62
N THR A 236 35.10 12.51 -7.77
CA THR A 236 33.63 12.50 -7.76
C THR A 236 33.08 13.94 -7.84
N ASP A 237 31.88 14.13 -8.39
CA ASP A 237 31.14 15.40 -8.39
C ASP A 237 30.03 15.33 -7.33
N LEU A 238 30.28 15.91 -6.15
CA LEU A 238 29.38 15.85 -5.01
C LEU A 238 28.36 16.99 -5.05
N TRP A 239 27.11 16.71 -4.72
CA TRP A 239 26.04 17.70 -4.64
C TRP A 239 25.33 17.59 -3.30
N PHE A 240 25.29 18.68 -2.54
CA PHE A 240 24.63 18.75 -1.23
C PHE A 240 23.40 19.64 -1.34
N VAL A 241 22.22 19.09 -1.05
CA VAL A 241 20.92 19.80 -1.08
C VAL A 241 20.25 19.68 0.31
N PRO A 242 20.64 20.49 1.30
CA PRO A 242 20.20 20.27 2.68
C PRO A 242 18.71 20.46 2.92
N VAL A 243 18.02 21.22 2.06
CA VAL A 243 16.57 21.42 2.15
C VAL A 243 15.99 21.40 0.75
N VAL A 244 15.18 20.37 0.45
CA VAL A 244 14.41 20.27 -0.79
C VAL A 244 13.10 21.04 -0.66
N ASN A 245 12.34 20.80 0.41
CA ASN A 245 11.05 21.43 0.70
C ASN A 245 11.25 22.77 1.42
N VAL A 246 11.87 23.74 0.75
CA VAL A 246 12.30 25.01 1.36
C VAL A 246 11.14 25.81 1.97
N ASP A 247 9.96 25.82 1.34
CA ASP A 247 8.79 26.54 1.84
C ASP A 247 8.16 25.85 3.06
N GLY A 248 8.05 24.51 3.02
CA GLY A 248 7.53 23.72 4.14
C GLY A 248 8.48 23.76 5.33
N TYR A 249 9.79 23.65 5.10
CA TYR A 249 10.80 23.73 6.15
C TYR A 249 10.74 25.09 6.86
N ASP A 250 10.75 26.21 6.13
CA ASP A 250 10.54 27.54 6.72
C ASP A 250 9.19 27.70 7.44
N LEU A 251 8.14 26.99 7.01
CA LEU A 251 6.86 26.98 7.69
C LEU A 251 6.97 26.32 9.08
N THR A 252 7.76 25.25 9.25
CA THR A 252 7.90 24.57 10.56
C THR A 252 8.52 25.41 11.67
N PHE A 253 9.25 26.49 11.34
CA PHE A 253 9.78 27.47 12.31
C PHE A 253 8.75 28.55 12.72
N LYS A 254 7.52 28.48 12.19
CA LYS A 254 6.41 29.37 12.57
C LYS A 254 5.55 28.68 13.62
N ASP A 255 5.01 29.48 14.53
CA ASP A 255 4.11 29.02 15.60
C ASP A 255 2.96 28.17 15.04
N GLY A 256 2.77 26.99 15.61
CA GLY A 256 1.76 26.01 15.20
C GLY A 256 2.15 25.01 14.10
N PHE A 257 3.33 25.09 13.49
CA PHE A 257 3.65 24.28 12.28
C PHE A 257 4.81 23.27 12.43
N ARG A 258 5.38 23.06 13.63
CA ARG A 258 6.59 22.22 13.83
C ARG A 258 6.53 20.82 13.19
N LEU A 259 5.37 20.17 13.18
CA LEU A 259 5.18 18.82 12.63
C LEU A 259 4.63 18.80 11.20
N TRP A 260 4.66 19.93 10.48
CA TRP A 260 4.23 19.99 9.08
C TRP A 260 5.10 19.08 8.18
N ARG A 261 4.47 18.23 7.36
CA ARG A 261 5.16 17.27 6.48
C ARG A 261 5.32 17.78 5.04
N LYS A 262 4.19 18.13 4.40
CA LYS A 262 4.03 18.38 2.95
C LYS A 262 4.72 19.68 2.47
N ASN A 263 4.69 19.98 1.17
CA ASN A 263 4.99 21.36 0.70
C ASN A 263 3.88 22.34 1.12
N THR A 264 3.93 23.63 0.71
CA THR A 264 2.92 24.64 1.09
C THR A 264 1.98 24.99 -0.07
N ARG A 265 1.56 23.99 -0.86
CA ARG A 265 0.61 24.19 -1.94
C ARG A 265 -0.79 24.47 -1.39
N ASP A 266 -1.30 25.68 -1.60
CA ASP A 266 -2.73 26.00 -1.44
C ASP A 266 -3.56 25.12 -2.40
N ASN A 267 -4.34 24.19 -1.84
CA ASN A 267 -5.03 23.13 -2.58
C ASN A 267 -6.46 23.49 -2.97
N ASP A 268 -7.12 24.33 -2.16
CA ASP A 268 -8.51 24.77 -2.30
C ASP A 268 -8.67 26.21 -2.84
N GLY A 269 -7.63 27.04 -2.72
CA GLY A 269 -7.55 28.41 -3.21
C GLY A 269 -7.97 29.48 -2.19
N ASP A 270 -8.06 29.17 -0.90
CA ASP A 270 -8.53 30.12 0.13
C ASP A 270 -7.49 31.18 0.56
N GLY A 271 -6.22 30.99 0.20
CA GLY A 271 -5.11 31.89 0.53
C GLY A 271 -4.50 31.69 1.93
N ARG A 272 -4.75 30.55 2.58
CA ARG A 272 -4.14 30.13 3.85
C ARG A 272 -3.38 28.80 3.65
N ILE A 273 -2.79 28.32 4.74
CA ILE A 273 -2.21 26.97 4.81
C ILE A 273 -2.81 26.28 6.03
N THR A 274 -3.46 25.15 5.79
CA THR A 274 -4.24 24.32 6.72
C THR A 274 -3.93 22.84 6.48
N GLY A 275 -4.53 21.90 7.23
CA GLY A 275 -4.34 20.46 7.00
C GLY A 275 -4.73 19.97 5.58
N ALA A 276 -5.64 20.67 4.90
CA ALA A 276 -6.06 20.37 3.53
C ALA A 276 -4.99 20.70 2.47
N ASP A 277 -3.96 21.45 2.84
CA ASP A 277 -2.96 22.02 1.95
C ASP A 277 -1.68 21.18 1.89
N GLY A 278 -0.86 21.50 0.89
CA GLY A 278 0.38 20.81 0.60
C GLY A 278 0.19 19.52 -0.19
N VAL A 279 1.28 19.08 -0.80
CA VAL A 279 1.45 17.78 -1.46
C VAL A 279 2.65 17.08 -0.83
N ASP A 280 2.56 15.76 -0.66
CA ASP A 280 3.71 14.96 -0.27
C ASP A 280 4.67 14.85 -1.47
N LEU A 281 5.83 15.48 -1.36
CA LEU A 281 6.85 15.45 -2.41
C LEU A 281 7.37 14.03 -2.64
N ASN A 282 7.44 13.18 -1.60
CA ASN A 282 7.85 11.78 -1.70
C ASN A 282 6.72 10.82 -2.12
N ARG A 283 5.60 11.35 -2.64
CA ARG A 283 4.55 10.60 -3.36
C ARG A 283 4.21 11.24 -4.72
N ASN A 284 4.93 12.28 -5.13
CA ASN A 284 4.61 13.08 -6.32
C ASN A 284 5.45 12.73 -7.57
N PHE A 285 6.39 11.79 -7.51
CA PHE A 285 7.22 11.44 -8.67
C PHE A 285 6.49 10.56 -9.70
N PRO A 286 6.80 10.64 -11.01
CA PRO A 286 6.11 9.87 -12.05
C PRO A 286 6.24 8.34 -12.02
N TYR A 287 7.34 7.78 -11.51
CA TYR A 287 7.52 6.32 -11.47
C TYR A 287 6.49 5.70 -10.52
N LYS A 288 5.64 4.80 -11.05
CA LYS A 288 4.54 4.13 -10.32
C LYS A 288 3.59 5.12 -9.60
N TRP A 289 3.50 6.37 -10.03
CA TRP A 289 2.61 7.37 -9.41
C TRP A 289 1.15 6.88 -9.38
N GLY A 290 0.57 6.72 -8.20
CA GLY A 290 -0.79 6.20 -8.04
C GLY A 290 -0.99 4.83 -8.70
N TYR A 291 0.00 3.94 -8.57
CA TYR A 291 -0.07 2.56 -9.06
C TYR A 291 -1.25 1.78 -8.44
N ASP A 292 -1.58 2.14 -7.21
CA ASP A 292 -2.67 1.68 -6.35
C ASP A 292 -3.08 2.88 -5.44
N ASN A 293 -3.99 2.66 -4.49
CA ASN A 293 -4.39 3.65 -3.47
C ASN A 293 -3.94 3.29 -2.04
N GLU A 294 -2.97 2.37 -1.91
CA GLU A 294 -2.34 2.02 -0.63
C GLU A 294 -1.06 2.85 -0.43
N GLY A 295 -0.18 2.91 -1.43
CA GLY A 295 1.15 3.52 -1.29
C GLY A 295 1.18 5.05 -1.33
N SER A 296 0.03 5.70 -1.53
CA SER A 296 -0.18 7.15 -1.42
C SER A 296 -1.68 7.46 -1.47
N SER A 297 -2.11 8.65 -1.04
CA SER A 297 -3.52 9.05 -1.08
C SER A 297 -3.85 10.05 -2.21
N ASP A 298 -5.06 10.00 -2.76
CA ASP A 298 -5.62 11.02 -3.65
C ASP A 298 -6.42 12.13 -2.92
N GLN A 299 -6.55 12.04 -1.60
CA GLN A 299 -7.27 13.00 -0.76
C GLN A 299 -6.35 14.14 -0.27
N PRO A 300 -6.63 15.43 -0.56
CA PRO A 300 -5.75 16.55 -0.22
C PRO A 300 -5.39 16.71 1.27
N ALA A 301 -6.31 16.36 2.17
CA ALA A 301 -6.08 16.44 3.61
C ALA A 301 -5.06 15.42 4.13
N ASN A 302 -4.87 14.30 3.42
CA ASN A 302 -3.99 13.23 3.83
C ASN A 302 -2.51 13.68 3.86
N GLN A 303 -1.72 13.16 4.81
CA GLN A 303 -0.29 13.46 4.90
C GLN A 303 0.53 12.92 3.71
N THR A 304 0.07 11.84 3.07
CA THR A 304 0.67 11.19 1.88
C THR A 304 0.02 11.61 0.56
N TYR A 305 -0.66 12.76 0.52
CA TYR A 305 -1.37 13.23 -0.68
C TYR A 305 -0.43 13.35 -1.89
N ARG A 306 -0.67 12.53 -2.93
CA ARG A 306 0.18 12.40 -4.14
C ARG A 306 0.14 13.60 -5.10
N GLY A 307 -0.73 14.57 -4.84
CA GLY A 307 -1.00 15.72 -5.72
C GLY A 307 -2.02 15.43 -6.82
N LYS A 308 -2.35 16.45 -7.64
CA LYS A 308 -3.36 16.33 -8.71
C LYS A 308 -2.83 15.63 -9.98
N ALA A 309 -1.51 15.45 -10.10
CA ALA A 309 -0.85 14.72 -11.18
C ALA A 309 0.60 14.38 -10.81
N ALA A 310 1.16 13.34 -11.43
CA ALA A 310 2.59 13.04 -11.40
C ALA A 310 3.45 14.27 -11.76
N GLY A 311 4.42 14.59 -10.90
CA GLY A 311 5.33 15.72 -11.04
C GLY A 311 4.61 17.06 -11.05
N SER A 312 3.51 17.22 -10.32
CA SER A 312 2.74 18.48 -10.26
C SER A 312 3.51 19.60 -9.56
N GLU A 313 4.35 19.28 -8.58
CA GLU A 313 4.98 20.29 -7.72
C GLU A 313 6.29 20.85 -8.28
N PRO A 314 6.60 22.15 -8.05
CA PRO A 314 7.82 22.76 -8.55
C PRO A 314 9.08 22.23 -7.87
N GLU A 315 9.01 21.81 -6.59
CA GLU A 315 10.10 21.14 -5.88
C GLU A 315 10.42 19.78 -6.54
N THR A 316 9.41 18.95 -6.79
CA THR A 316 9.54 17.68 -7.53
C THR A 316 10.12 17.90 -8.93
N LYS A 317 9.68 18.95 -9.65
CA LYS A 317 10.24 19.31 -10.97
C LYS A 317 11.70 19.73 -10.90
N ALA A 318 12.13 20.40 -9.83
CA ALA A 318 13.53 20.76 -9.62
C ALA A 318 14.40 19.49 -9.47
N GLN A 319 13.96 18.54 -8.66
CA GLN A 319 14.62 17.24 -8.49
C GLN A 319 14.65 16.42 -9.79
N LEU A 320 13.51 16.27 -10.47
CA LEU A 320 13.44 15.63 -11.80
C LEU A 320 14.39 16.30 -12.81
N GLY A 321 14.51 17.62 -12.77
CA GLY A 321 15.47 18.39 -13.57
C GLY A 321 16.92 18.07 -13.22
N LEU A 322 17.24 17.98 -11.93
CA LEU A 322 18.56 17.64 -11.39
C LEU A 322 18.97 16.21 -11.78
N TYR A 323 18.14 15.21 -11.51
CA TYR A 323 18.42 13.80 -11.80
C TYR A 323 18.55 13.55 -13.30
N LYS A 324 17.70 14.18 -14.11
CA LYS A 324 17.80 14.13 -15.58
C LYS A 324 19.07 14.78 -16.12
N ARG A 325 19.53 15.86 -15.49
CA ARG A 325 20.74 16.60 -15.88
C ARG A 325 22.03 15.85 -15.49
N LEU A 326 22.08 15.34 -14.26
CA LEU A 326 23.29 14.80 -13.67
C LEU A 326 23.45 13.30 -13.85
N ARG A 327 22.34 12.53 -13.90
CA ARG A 327 22.31 11.06 -13.82
C ARG A 327 23.17 10.57 -12.63
N PRO A 328 22.73 10.79 -11.37
CA PRO A 328 23.47 10.43 -10.18
C PRO A 328 23.91 8.96 -10.22
N THR A 329 25.11 8.66 -9.72
CA THR A 329 25.52 7.27 -9.46
C THR A 329 24.94 6.78 -8.15
N TYR A 330 24.91 7.66 -7.14
CA TYR A 330 24.19 7.45 -5.90
C TYR A 330 23.34 8.67 -5.57
N LEU A 331 22.15 8.41 -5.01
CA LEU A 331 21.29 9.40 -4.37
C LEU A 331 21.12 8.96 -2.91
N VAL A 332 21.52 9.78 -1.96
CA VAL A 332 21.22 9.58 -0.54
C VAL A 332 20.18 10.63 -0.14
N ASN A 333 18.98 10.17 0.15
CA ASN A 333 17.83 10.99 0.47
C ASN A 333 17.52 10.84 1.97
N TYR A 334 18.14 11.68 2.81
CA TYR A 334 17.97 11.59 4.26
C TYR A 334 16.57 12.01 4.68
N HIS A 335 15.88 11.09 5.35
CA HIS A 335 14.58 11.26 5.98
C HIS A 335 14.69 11.05 7.50
N SER A 336 13.60 11.22 8.24
CA SER A 336 13.54 10.84 9.65
C SER A 336 12.07 10.62 10.06
N ALA A 337 11.72 9.72 10.97
CA ALA A 337 12.60 9.00 11.86
C ALA A 337 12.16 7.56 12.14
N ALA A 338 13.09 6.61 12.02
CA ALA A 338 12.88 5.19 12.32
C ALA A 338 14.17 4.39 12.62
N GLN A 339 15.37 4.92 12.36
CA GLN A 339 16.63 4.16 12.32
C GLN A 339 16.59 3.04 11.25
N LEU A 340 16.36 3.40 9.99
CA LEU A 340 16.33 2.45 8.86
C LEU A 340 17.27 2.87 7.72
N LEU A 341 17.75 1.91 6.95
CA LEU A 341 18.50 2.12 5.71
C LEU A 341 17.72 1.49 4.55
N LEU A 342 16.76 2.25 4.02
CA LEU A 342 15.84 1.78 2.98
C LEU A 342 16.48 1.87 1.59
N HIS A 343 16.15 0.91 0.72
CA HIS A 343 16.41 0.99 -0.72
C HIS A 343 15.22 0.50 -1.55
N GLY A 344 15.20 0.82 -2.85
CA GLY A 344 14.11 0.42 -3.74
C GLY A 344 13.97 -1.10 -3.89
N VAL A 345 12.78 -1.63 -4.18
CA VAL A 345 11.54 -0.91 -4.57
C VAL A 345 10.56 -0.68 -3.41
N GLY A 346 9.82 0.43 -3.47
CA GLY A 346 8.75 0.75 -2.52
C GLY A 346 7.37 0.21 -2.88
N TRP A 347 7.10 -0.09 -4.17
CA TRP A 347 5.73 -0.33 -4.65
C TRP A 347 5.24 -1.79 -4.56
N GLN A 348 6.07 -2.74 -4.12
CA GLN A 348 5.70 -4.16 -4.01
C GLN A 348 6.55 -4.86 -2.94
N ALA A 349 5.92 -5.62 -2.05
CA ALA A 349 6.59 -6.27 -0.93
C ALA A 349 7.45 -7.45 -1.41
N LEU A 350 8.61 -7.66 -0.79
CA LEU A 350 9.50 -8.81 -1.02
C LEU A 350 9.97 -8.99 -2.48
N THR A 351 9.90 -7.96 -3.32
CA THR A 351 10.41 -7.99 -4.70
C THR A 351 11.84 -7.49 -4.74
N ARG A 352 12.80 -8.41 -4.62
CA ARG A 352 14.23 -8.10 -4.80
C ARG A 352 14.55 -7.68 -6.23
N SER A 353 15.60 -6.87 -6.35
CA SER A 353 16.16 -6.41 -7.62
C SER A 353 17.60 -6.89 -7.84
N PRO A 354 18.12 -6.91 -9.08
CA PRO A 354 19.49 -7.33 -9.34
C PRO A 354 20.56 -6.49 -8.64
N ASP A 355 20.37 -5.16 -8.52
CA ASP A 355 21.32 -4.27 -7.86
C ASP A 355 21.26 -4.33 -6.32
N ASP A 356 20.33 -5.08 -5.71
CA ASP A 356 20.30 -5.33 -4.25
C ASP A 356 21.61 -5.93 -3.75
N ALA A 357 22.32 -6.71 -4.57
CA ALA A 357 23.67 -7.23 -4.28
C ALA A 357 24.70 -6.12 -3.94
N ILE A 358 24.45 -4.87 -4.35
CA ILE A 358 25.23 -3.69 -3.98
C ILE A 358 24.75 -3.13 -2.63
N HIS A 359 23.43 -3.05 -2.41
CA HIS A 359 22.82 -2.59 -1.16
C HIS A 359 23.20 -3.52 0.01
N ASP A 360 23.07 -4.83 -0.13
CA ASP A 360 23.45 -5.86 0.86
C ASP A 360 24.93 -5.78 1.30
N ALA A 361 25.79 -5.23 0.44
CA ALA A 361 27.19 -5.00 0.74
C ALA A 361 27.45 -3.60 1.33
N LEU A 362 26.77 -2.58 0.83
CA LEU A 362 27.00 -1.18 1.23
C LEU A 362 26.30 -0.82 2.55
N LEU A 363 25.10 -1.36 2.79
CA LEU A 363 24.23 -1.02 3.93
C LEU A 363 24.41 -1.94 5.15
N GLY A 364 24.95 -3.16 4.96
CA GLY A 364 25.17 -4.10 6.05
C GLY A 364 24.13 -5.21 6.12
N ASP A 365 23.96 -5.77 7.32
CA ASP A 365 22.78 -6.56 7.73
C ASP A 365 22.29 -6.06 9.10
N ILE A 366 21.22 -6.63 9.64
CA ILE A 366 20.62 -6.19 10.91
C ILE A 366 21.60 -6.29 12.11
N ASP A 367 22.52 -7.26 12.09
CA ASP A 367 23.55 -7.43 13.12
C ASP A 367 24.71 -6.44 12.95
N HIS A 368 25.08 -6.10 11.70
CA HIS A 368 26.20 -5.23 11.36
C HIS A 368 25.81 -4.16 10.32
N PRO A 369 24.97 -3.19 10.67
CA PRO A 369 24.53 -2.15 9.76
C PRO A 369 25.61 -1.09 9.54
N ALA A 370 25.59 -0.47 8.35
CA ALA A 370 26.54 0.57 7.93
C ALA A 370 26.43 1.87 8.75
N VAL A 371 25.27 2.07 9.38
CA VAL A 371 24.98 3.07 10.41
C VAL A 371 24.56 2.30 11.67
N PRO A 372 25.31 2.35 12.79
CA PRO A 372 25.02 1.53 13.97
C PRO A 372 23.59 1.72 14.50
N GLY A 373 22.92 0.61 14.82
CA GLY A 373 21.54 0.61 15.34
C GLY A 373 20.45 0.86 14.31
N TYR A 374 20.78 0.96 13.01
CA TYR A 374 19.78 1.06 11.95
C TYR A 374 19.51 -0.30 11.29
N THR A 375 18.30 -0.54 10.81
CA THR A 375 17.97 -1.77 10.06
C THR A 375 17.98 -1.54 8.54
N PRO A 376 18.82 -2.25 7.76
CA PRO A 376 18.74 -2.25 6.30
C PRO A 376 17.57 -3.11 5.80
N GLU A 377 16.73 -2.58 4.89
CA GLU A 377 15.63 -3.33 4.27
C GLU A 377 15.14 -2.72 2.94
N LEU A 378 14.32 -3.48 2.19
CA LEU A 378 13.57 -2.93 1.06
C LEU A 378 12.50 -1.96 1.57
N GLY A 379 12.31 -0.81 0.90
CA GLY A 379 11.31 0.19 1.31
C GLY A 379 9.90 -0.38 1.49
N ALA A 380 9.50 -1.32 0.63
CA ALA A 380 8.20 -1.98 0.72
C ALA A 380 8.02 -2.94 1.93
N GLN A 381 9.10 -3.37 2.61
CA GLN A 381 9.00 -4.15 3.85
C GLN A 381 8.52 -3.30 5.02
N LEU A 382 8.83 -2.00 5.02
CA LEU A 382 8.28 -1.05 5.98
C LEU A 382 6.78 -0.81 5.68
N TYR A 383 6.48 -0.33 4.48
CA TYR A 383 5.13 -0.29 3.90
C TYR A 383 5.19 0.05 2.40
N THR A 384 4.16 -0.32 1.64
CA THR A 384 4.02 0.04 0.22
C THR A 384 4.11 1.57 0.04
N THR A 385 4.94 2.04 -0.89
CA THR A 385 4.99 3.44 -1.34
C THR A 385 4.93 3.50 -2.86
N ASN A 386 4.27 4.55 -3.40
CA ASN A 386 4.23 4.76 -4.83
C ASN A 386 4.34 6.26 -5.19
N GLY A 387 5.00 6.55 -6.32
CA GLY A 387 5.38 7.92 -6.69
C GLY A 387 6.52 8.51 -5.85
N ASP A 388 7.42 7.66 -5.33
CA ASP A 388 8.52 8.03 -4.44
C ASP A 388 9.81 8.46 -5.18
N THR A 389 10.74 9.06 -4.43
CA THR A 389 12.03 9.56 -4.97
C THR A 389 12.92 8.44 -5.47
N ASP A 390 12.97 7.34 -4.73
CA ASP A 390 13.97 6.28 -4.87
C ASP A 390 13.66 5.43 -6.12
N GLY A 391 12.41 4.98 -6.23
CA GLY A 391 11.86 4.35 -7.42
C GLY A 391 12.06 5.19 -8.68
N GLN A 392 11.91 6.51 -8.60
CA GLN A 392 12.16 7.42 -9.73
C GLN A 392 13.66 7.60 -10.04
N ALA A 393 14.51 7.71 -9.03
CA ALA A 393 15.95 7.93 -9.17
C ALA A 393 16.64 6.71 -9.78
N ASP A 394 16.25 5.51 -9.38
CA ASP A 394 16.87 4.27 -9.83
C ASP A 394 16.31 3.85 -11.19
N ASN A 395 15.00 3.59 -11.27
CA ASN A 395 14.38 2.97 -12.44
C ASN A 395 14.32 3.88 -13.67
N VAL A 396 14.37 5.20 -13.49
CA VAL A 396 14.34 6.16 -14.62
C VAL A 396 15.68 6.87 -14.79
N TYR A 397 16.37 7.21 -13.69
CA TYR A 397 17.64 7.94 -13.74
C TYR A 397 18.89 7.10 -13.54
N GLY A 398 18.76 5.80 -13.26
CA GLY A 398 19.89 4.88 -13.14
C GLY A 398 20.83 5.28 -12.00
N SER A 399 20.23 5.63 -10.87
CA SER A 399 20.94 5.85 -9.61
C SER A 399 20.98 4.54 -8.82
N LEU A 400 21.73 4.55 -7.71
CA LEU A 400 21.51 3.68 -6.57
C LEU A 400 21.02 4.57 -5.43
N SER A 401 19.72 4.52 -5.14
CA SER A 401 19.06 5.35 -4.14
C SER A 401 19.00 4.65 -2.80
N ILE A 402 19.23 5.43 -1.75
CA ILE A 402 19.20 4.98 -0.37
C ILE A 402 18.50 6.07 0.44
N THR A 403 17.51 5.68 1.22
CA THR A 403 16.82 6.56 2.18
C THR A 403 17.18 6.12 3.60
N PRO A 404 18.14 6.81 4.26
CA PRO A 404 18.35 6.68 5.69
C PRO A 404 17.22 7.39 6.44
N GLU A 405 16.37 6.64 7.12
CA GLU A 405 15.40 7.17 8.09
C GLU A 405 16.13 7.39 9.40
N MET A 406 16.42 8.65 9.73
CA MET A 406 17.33 8.97 10.83
C MET A 406 16.77 8.63 12.22
N ALA A 407 17.58 8.78 13.27
CA ALA A 407 17.18 8.50 14.64
C ALA A 407 15.94 9.30 15.10
N THR A 408 15.07 8.63 15.86
CA THR A 408 13.94 9.23 16.56
C THR A 408 14.42 10.05 17.76
N CYS A 409 13.59 10.99 18.23
CA CYS A 409 13.88 11.69 19.50
C CYS A 409 14.18 10.70 20.64
N THR A 410 13.35 9.67 20.79
CA THR A 410 13.48 8.65 21.83
C THR A 410 14.82 7.91 21.75
N THR A 411 15.26 7.54 20.56
CA THR A 411 16.53 6.83 20.38
C THR A 411 17.74 7.75 20.56
N ALA A 412 17.65 9.01 20.12
CA ALA A 412 18.68 10.03 20.34
C ALA A 412 18.90 10.35 21.83
N ALA A 413 17.82 10.55 22.59
CA ALA A 413 17.88 10.79 24.04
C ALA A 413 18.48 9.62 24.82
N ASN A 414 18.36 8.38 24.31
CA ASN A 414 19.00 7.21 24.92
C ASN A 414 20.50 7.07 24.58
N GLU A 415 21.09 7.89 23.69
CA GLU A 415 22.51 7.74 23.30
C GLU A 415 23.51 8.27 24.34
N ASP A 416 23.10 9.18 25.22
CA ASP A 416 23.98 9.83 26.21
C ASP A 416 23.30 9.99 27.58
N PRO A 417 23.36 8.97 28.46
CA PRO A 417 22.64 8.98 29.75
C PRO A 417 23.19 9.99 30.78
N ASP A 418 24.25 10.72 30.45
CA ASP A 418 24.83 11.81 31.25
C ASP A 418 24.41 13.21 30.73
N ASP A 419 23.55 13.29 29.70
CA ASP A 419 23.07 14.56 29.14
C ASP A 419 21.84 15.15 29.88
N ALA A 420 21.10 16.07 29.24
CA ALA A 420 19.94 16.73 29.84
C ALA A 420 18.58 16.32 29.22
N TRP A 421 18.55 15.30 28.37
CA TRP A 421 17.38 14.85 27.59
C TRP A 421 17.01 13.43 27.98
N GLU A 422 15.95 13.28 28.77
CA GLU A 422 15.39 11.96 29.05
C GLU A 422 14.47 11.51 27.89
N PRO A 423 14.31 10.20 27.62
CA PRO A 423 13.35 9.71 26.62
C PRO A 423 11.91 10.18 26.88
N GLY A 424 11.56 10.45 28.15
CA GLY A 424 10.28 11.02 28.55
C GLY A 424 10.09 12.51 28.17
N ASP A 425 11.14 13.20 27.72
CA ASP A 425 11.04 14.58 27.23
C ASP A 425 10.60 14.67 25.76
N CYS A 426 10.62 13.59 25.00
CA CYS A 426 10.20 13.59 23.59
C CYS A 426 8.67 13.72 23.46
N ALA A 427 8.17 14.73 22.72
CA ALA A 427 6.75 14.80 22.38
C ALA A 427 6.43 14.15 21.02
N SER A 428 7.40 14.01 20.11
CA SER A 428 7.29 13.31 18.82
C SER A 428 8.61 12.63 18.45
N ASP A 429 8.58 11.52 17.70
CA ASP A 429 9.79 10.93 17.12
C ASP A 429 10.49 11.90 16.15
N PHE A 430 9.73 12.74 15.45
CA PHE A 430 10.22 13.79 14.54
C PHE A 430 10.73 15.05 15.30
N GLU A 431 10.60 15.12 16.63
CA GLU A 431 11.12 16.19 17.49
C GLU A 431 12.54 15.87 17.97
N PHE A 432 13.48 15.58 17.06
CA PHE A 432 14.89 15.33 17.42
C PHE A 432 15.42 16.46 18.33
N PRO A 433 16.09 16.16 19.46
CA PRO A 433 16.58 17.15 20.40
C PRO A 433 17.45 18.26 19.77
N ASP A 434 17.11 19.53 20.06
CA ASP A 434 17.90 20.70 19.64
C ASP A 434 19.14 20.88 20.55
N ASP A 435 20.04 19.89 20.45
CA ASP A 435 21.29 19.83 21.21
C ASP A 435 22.48 19.51 20.30
N GLU A 436 23.55 20.30 20.43
CA GLU A 436 24.74 20.19 19.59
C GLU A 436 25.49 18.86 19.78
N ALA A 437 25.50 18.29 20.99
CA ALA A 437 26.16 17.03 21.25
C ALA A 437 25.40 15.85 20.62
N LEU A 438 24.08 15.78 20.79
CA LEU A 438 23.24 14.74 20.17
C LEU A 438 23.24 14.84 18.65
N ILE A 439 23.07 16.04 18.08
CA ILE A 439 23.14 16.26 16.62
C ILE A 439 24.53 15.90 16.08
N ALA A 440 25.61 16.18 16.83
CA ALA A 440 26.96 15.77 16.44
C ALA A 440 27.17 14.25 16.52
N ARG A 441 26.67 13.57 17.56
CA ARG A 441 26.74 12.09 17.69
C ARG A 441 26.05 11.41 16.52
N GLU A 442 24.82 11.82 16.21
CA GLU A 442 24.02 11.28 15.11
C GLU A 442 24.65 11.55 13.73
N PHE A 443 25.28 12.71 13.54
CA PHE A 443 26.13 12.97 12.36
C PHE A 443 27.34 12.01 12.27
N GLN A 444 28.09 11.81 13.37
CA GLN A 444 29.25 10.92 13.39
C GLN A 444 28.89 9.46 13.13
N LYS A 445 27.71 9.02 13.59
CA LYS A 445 27.13 7.69 13.35
C LYS A 445 26.86 7.42 11.87
N ASN A 446 26.36 8.42 11.15
CA ASN A 446 26.07 8.35 9.70
C ASN A 446 27.29 8.60 8.79
N LEU A 447 28.31 9.31 9.28
CA LEU A 447 29.47 9.74 8.49
C LEU A 447 30.23 8.57 7.80
N PRO A 448 30.51 7.40 8.44
CA PRO A 448 31.16 6.28 7.78
C PRO A 448 30.41 5.79 6.54
N PHE A 449 29.09 5.62 6.63
CA PHE A 449 28.21 5.26 5.53
C PHE A 449 28.25 6.32 4.41
N ALA A 450 28.09 7.60 4.75
CA ALA A 450 28.14 8.69 3.78
C ALA A 450 29.46 8.73 3.00
N LEU A 451 30.60 8.55 3.69
CA LEU A 451 31.92 8.45 3.06
C LEU A 451 32.08 7.18 2.22
N SER A 452 31.45 6.07 2.61
CA SER A 452 31.41 4.82 1.86
C SER A 452 30.67 4.97 0.52
N VAL A 453 29.55 5.69 0.47
CA VAL A 453 28.89 6.09 -0.78
C VAL A 453 29.85 6.90 -1.67
N GLY A 454 30.49 7.94 -1.11
CA GLY A 454 31.44 8.80 -1.84
C GLY A 454 32.65 8.05 -2.42
N LYS A 455 33.16 7.04 -1.70
CA LYS A 455 34.22 6.13 -2.17
C LYS A 455 33.75 5.19 -3.28
N SER A 456 32.51 4.72 -3.20
CA SER A 456 31.91 3.72 -4.11
C SER A 456 31.52 4.29 -5.47
N ALA A 457 31.24 5.59 -5.56
CA ALA A 457 30.74 6.27 -6.77
C ALA A 457 31.51 5.99 -8.08
N ARG A 458 32.80 5.61 -8.01
CA ARG A 458 33.60 5.26 -9.20
C ARG A 458 33.52 3.80 -9.65
N THR A 459 33.14 2.91 -8.75
CA THR A 459 33.00 1.47 -8.95
C THR A 459 31.78 1.02 -8.14
N PRO A 460 30.57 1.49 -8.49
CA PRO A 460 29.37 1.24 -7.69
C PRO A 460 29.03 -0.25 -7.57
N ASP A 461 29.42 -1.06 -8.56
CA ASP A 461 29.31 -2.51 -8.50
C ASP A 461 30.32 -3.14 -7.52
N GLU A 462 31.42 -2.47 -7.18
CA GLU A 462 32.39 -2.84 -6.12
C GLU A 462 32.34 -1.83 -4.97
N PRO A 463 31.25 -1.79 -4.18
CA PRO A 463 31.07 -0.81 -3.13
C PRO A 463 32.12 -0.98 -2.01
N VAL A 464 32.53 0.15 -1.44
CA VAL A 464 33.40 0.20 -0.27
C VAL A 464 32.53 0.26 0.98
N SER A 465 32.25 -0.89 1.58
CA SER A 465 31.44 -1.02 2.81
C SER A 465 32.15 -0.46 4.05
N SER A 466 31.43 0.25 4.93
CA SER A 466 31.93 0.65 6.25
C SER A 466 32.04 -0.54 7.22
N VAL A 467 31.27 -1.61 6.97
CA VAL A 467 31.23 -2.87 7.74
C VAL A 467 31.97 -4.03 7.04
N GLY A 468 32.78 -3.72 6.02
CA GLY A 468 33.71 -4.68 5.40
C GLY A 468 33.09 -5.75 4.49
N ARG A 469 31.78 -5.66 4.19
CA ARG A 469 31.09 -6.55 3.24
C ARG A 469 31.46 -6.25 1.78
N THR A 470 31.21 -7.20 0.89
CA THR A 470 31.55 -7.10 -0.55
C THR A 470 30.45 -7.66 -1.44
N ALA A 471 30.06 -6.93 -2.49
CA ALA A 471 29.05 -7.38 -3.45
C ALA A 471 29.54 -8.61 -4.25
N PRO A 472 28.79 -9.72 -4.30
CA PRO A 472 29.20 -10.95 -4.99
C PRO A 472 29.34 -10.75 -6.50
N ASP A 473 30.18 -11.56 -7.17
CA ASP A 473 30.24 -11.55 -8.63
C ASP A 473 29.02 -12.25 -9.28
N PHE A 474 28.38 -13.17 -8.54
CA PHE A 474 27.21 -13.96 -8.95
C PHE A 474 26.35 -14.33 -7.73
N GLU A 475 25.02 -14.21 -7.84
CA GLU A 475 24.05 -14.90 -6.97
C GLU A 475 23.29 -15.91 -7.83
N THR A 476 23.36 -17.20 -7.49
CA THR A 476 22.76 -18.27 -8.30
C THR A 476 21.34 -18.58 -7.85
N ASP A 477 20.42 -18.54 -8.80
CA ASP A 477 19.06 -19.05 -8.63
C ASP A 477 19.10 -20.59 -8.74
N ALA A 478 18.98 -21.25 -7.59
CA ALA A 478 19.42 -22.64 -7.41
C ALA A 478 18.28 -23.56 -6.94
N PHE A 479 18.01 -24.60 -7.72
CA PHE A 479 17.02 -25.63 -7.42
C PHE A 479 17.61 -27.05 -7.39
N GLY A 480 16.89 -27.97 -6.74
CA GLY A 480 17.25 -29.39 -6.65
C GLY A 480 16.57 -30.31 -7.67
N THR A 481 15.53 -29.85 -8.38
CA THR A 481 14.73 -30.67 -9.31
C THR A 481 14.52 -29.97 -10.65
N SER A 482 14.53 -30.75 -11.73
CA SER A 482 14.27 -30.32 -13.10
C SER A 482 13.43 -31.35 -13.86
N TYR A 483 12.80 -30.94 -14.96
CA TYR A 483 12.10 -31.81 -15.90
C TYR A 483 12.58 -31.56 -17.34
N GLY A 484 12.00 -32.28 -18.31
CA GLY A 484 12.24 -32.05 -19.73
C GLY A 484 13.66 -32.35 -20.26
N PRO A 485 13.87 -32.21 -21.58
CA PRO A 485 15.18 -32.43 -22.23
C PRO A 485 16.11 -31.22 -22.14
N SER A 486 15.62 -30.08 -21.64
CA SER A 486 16.34 -28.84 -21.42
C SER A 486 15.83 -28.12 -20.18
N GLN A 487 16.70 -27.33 -19.55
CA GLN A 487 16.40 -26.55 -18.35
C GLN A 487 17.01 -25.17 -18.49
N GLU A 488 16.23 -24.13 -18.20
CA GLU A 488 16.74 -22.77 -18.03
C GLU A 488 17.26 -22.62 -16.60
N VAL A 489 18.47 -22.10 -16.43
CA VAL A 489 19.05 -21.76 -15.13
C VAL A 489 19.39 -20.27 -15.10
N ALA A 490 19.19 -19.62 -13.95
CA ALA A 490 19.39 -18.19 -13.78
C ALA A 490 20.49 -17.87 -12.75
N ALA A 491 21.02 -16.67 -12.84
CA ALA A 491 21.82 -16.04 -11.80
C ALA A 491 21.76 -14.52 -11.96
N VAL A 492 21.73 -13.79 -10.85
CA VAL A 492 22.02 -12.35 -10.84
C VAL A 492 23.55 -12.19 -11.00
N ILE A 493 23.99 -11.53 -12.07
CA ILE A 493 25.41 -11.40 -12.43
C ILE A 493 25.78 -9.94 -12.65
N ARG A 494 26.85 -9.51 -11.97
CA ARG A 494 27.55 -8.25 -12.18
C ARG A 494 27.79 -7.98 -13.67
N ARG A 495 27.17 -6.96 -14.24
CA ARG A 495 27.22 -6.62 -15.68
C ARG A 495 28.65 -6.39 -16.17
N SER A 496 29.53 -5.78 -15.37
CA SER A 496 30.93 -5.48 -15.72
C SER A 496 31.80 -6.72 -16.02
N LEU A 497 31.40 -7.93 -15.58
CA LEU A 497 32.10 -9.18 -15.94
C LEU A 497 31.97 -9.49 -17.43
N ARG A 498 33.12 -9.68 -18.10
CA ARG A 498 33.18 -10.01 -19.53
C ARG A 498 33.07 -11.51 -19.77
N ALA A 499 32.66 -11.90 -20.97
CA ALA A 499 32.59 -13.29 -21.42
C ALA A 499 31.81 -14.20 -20.44
N LYS A 500 30.58 -13.78 -20.09
CA LYS A 500 29.66 -14.57 -19.28
C LYS A 500 29.28 -15.86 -20.02
N GLU A 501 29.44 -17.01 -19.38
CA GLU A 501 29.07 -18.33 -19.92
C GLU A 501 28.45 -19.18 -18.80
N LEU A 502 27.37 -19.91 -19.12
CA LEU A 502 26.88 -21.02 -18.30
C LEU A 502 27.76 -22.24 -18.57
N ARG A 503 28.20 -22.90 -17.49
CA ARG A 503 28.90 -24.18 -17.53
C ARG A 503 28.05 -25.23 -16.81
N TYR A 504 28.05 -26.44 -17.37
CA TYR A 504 27.33 -27.55 -16.77
C TYR A 504 27.95 -28.89 -17.15
N ARG A 505 27.69 -29.93 -16.37
CA ARG A 505 27.95 -31.31 -16.76
C ARG A 505 26.82 -32.22 -16.28
N ILE A 506 26.66 -33.32 -17.00
CA ILE A 506 25.66 -34.35 -16.74
C ILE A 506 26.40 -35.61 -16.28
N ASP A 507 25.98 -36.19 -15.15
CA ASP A 507 26.52 -37.43 -14.55
C ASP A 507 28.04 -37.46 -14.41
N GLY A 508 28.62 -36.33 -13.97
CA GLY A 508 30.08 -36.19 -13.82
C GLY A 508 30.86 -36.12 -15.14
N GLY A 509 30.19 -36.12 -16.29
CA GLY A 509 30.79 -36.14 -17.61
C GLY A 509 31.53 -34.86 -18.02
N ARG A 510 31.80 -34.71 -19.32
CA ARG A 510 32.53 -33.55 -19.85
C ARG A 510 31.74 -32.25 -19.62
N VAL A 511 32.42 -31.23 -19.09
CA VAL A 511 31.89 -29.87 -18.97
C VAL A 511 31.49 -29.32 -20.34
N ARG A 512 30.21 -29.00 -20.47
CA ARG A 512 29.59 -28.30 -21.59
C ARG A 512 29.54 -26.79 -21.31
N ARG A 513 29.23 -26.01 -22.33
CA ARG A 513 29.06 -24.55 -22.25
C ARG A 513 27.76 -24.16 -22.92
N ALA A 514 27.10 -23.15 -22.39
CA ALA A 514 25.99 -22.46 -23.03
C ALA A 514 26.19 -20.94 -22.94
N HIS A 515 25.64 -20.22 -23.92
CA HIS A 515 25.55 -18.77 -23.84
C HIS A 515 24.47 -18.39 -22.83
N VAL A 516 24.73 -17.34 -22.07
CA VAL A 516 23.72 -16.70 -21.23
C VAL A 516 23.13 -15.48 -21.92
N ARG A 517 21.90 -15.13 -21.57
CA ARG A 517 21.17 -13.95 -22.03
C ARG A 517 20.58 -13.24 -20.84
N GLU A 518 20.56 -11.92 -20.92
CA GLU A 518 19.88 -11.07 -19.95
C GLU A 518 18.38 -11.33 -20.00
N TRP A 519 17.77 -11.62 -18.86
CA TRP A 519 16.31 -11.61 -18.70
C TRP A 519 15.80 -10.16 -18.79
N ARG A 520 14.54 -9.98 -19.18
CA ARG A 520 14.00 -8.65 -19.55
C ARG A 520 12.91 -8.16 -18.59
N GLY A 521 12.79 -8.79 -17.43
CA GLY A 521 11.57 -8.78 -16.65
C GLY A 521 10.51 -9.71 -17.24
N GLY A 522 9.55 -10.04 -16.38
CA GLY A 522 8.36 -10.79 -16.74
C GLY A 522 7.23 -9.85 -17.19
N GLU A 523 5.99 -10.28 -16.99
CA GLU A 523 4.80 -9.52 -17.39
C GLU A 523 4.33 -8.50 -16.34
N ARG A 524 4.81 -8.61 -15.09
CA ARG A 524 4.32 -7.84 -13.93
C ARG A 524 5.43 -7.11 -13.16
N PHE A 525 6.62 -7.71 -13.07
CA PHE A 525 7.83 -7.13 -12.49
C PHE A 525 9.12 -7.69 -13.14
N GLY A 526 10.25 -7.08 -12.81
CA GLY A 526 11.58 -7.39 -13.30
C GLY A 526 12.05 -6.40 -14.37
N GLY A 527 13.35 -6.14 -14.41
CA GLY A 527 13.92 -5.02 -15.18
C GLY A 527 13.86 -3.68 -14.42
N GLU A 528 13.41 -3.69 -13.17
CA GLU A 528 13.69 -2.67 -12.16
C GLU A 528 15.10 -2.84 -11.56
N ASN A 529 15.73 -1.73 -11.17
CA ASN A 529 17.00 -1.67 -10.43
C ASN A 529 18.07 -2.68 -10.95
N ASP A 530 18.32 -2.66 -12.26
CA ASP A 530 19.16 -3.62 -12.98
C ASP A 530 20.35 -2.94 -13.71
N LEU A 531 20.91 -1.85 -13.18
CA LEU A 531 21.89 -1.05 -13.89
C LEU A 531 23.32 -1.62 -13.85
N TYR A 532 23.70 -2.24 -12.73
CA TYR A 532 25.06 -2.75 -12.48
C TYR A 532 25.13 -4.28 -12.43
N TYR A 533 24.02 -4.91 -12.08
CA TYR A 533 23.72 -6.32 -12.11
C TYR A 533 22.50 -6.54 -13.01
N ALA A 534 22.33 -7.76 -13.49
CA ALA A 534 21.10 -8.20 -14.10
C ALA A 534 20.97 -9.71 -13.93
N GLU A 535 19.75 -10.23 -14.06
CA GLU A 535 19.55 -11.66 -14.14
C GLU A 535 19.96 -12.18 -15.53
N PHE A 536 20.84 -13.17 -15.56
CA PHE A 536 21.31 -13.84 -16.77
C PHE A 536 20.88 -15.30 -16.75
N ARG A 537 20.14 -15.71 -17.79
CA ARG A 537 19.67 -17.07 -17.96
C ARG A 537 20.43 -17.81 -19.05
N GLY A 538 20.68 -19.10 -18.82
CA GLY A 538 21.30 -20.00 -19.80
C GLY A 538 20.58 -21.34 -19.86
N GLU A 539 20.69 -22.03 -20.99
CA GLU A 539 19.99 -23.31 -21.22
C GLU A 539 20.95 -24.51 -21.07
N VAL A 540 20.66 -25.39 -20.11
CA VAL A 540 21.18 -26.76 -20.08
C VAL A 540 20.40 -27.58 -21.11
N ALA A 541 21.09 -28.31 -21.98
CA ALA A 541 20.45 -29.08 -23.04
C ALA A 541 20.96 -30.52 -23.14
N GLY A 542 20.07 -31.42 -23.52
CA GLY A 542 20.36 -32.84 -23.72
C GLY A 542 20.52 -33.59 -22.40
N GLN A 543 19.70 -33.23 -21.41
CA GLN A 543 19.47 -33.95 -20.16
C GLN A 543 18.30 -34.93 -20.31
N ARG A 544 18.18 -35.93 -19.44
CA ARG A 544 17.13 -36.96 -19.46
C ARG A 544 16.71 -37.36 -18.04
N PRO A 545 15.52 -37.95 -17.84
CA PRO A 545 15.10 -38.47 -16.54
C PRO A 545 16.14 -39.43 -15.94
N GLY A 546 16.51 -39.17 -14.68
CA GLY A 546 17.55 -39.89 -13.94
C GLY A 546 18.92 -39.21 -13.96
N ASP A 547 19.19 -38.32 -14.92
CA ASP A 547 20.45 -37.58 -15.02
C ASP A 547 20.62 -36.62 -13.81
N ARG A 548 21.84 -36.53 -13.26
CA ARG A 548 22.25 -35.52 -12.26
C ARG A 548 23.07 -34.43 -12.93
N VAL A 549 22.61 -33.17 -12.86
CA VAL A 549 23.24 -32.04 -13.54
C VAL A 549 23.88 -31.08 -12.54
N GLU A 550 25.20 -30.89 -12.64
CA GLU A 550 25.92 -29.81 -11.96
C GLU A 550 25.97 -28.58 -12.89
N ALA A 551 25.59 -27.41 -12.39
CA ALA A 551 25.56 -26.14 -13.14
C ALA A 551 26.23 -25.00 -12.37
N TRP A 552 26.91 -24.10 -13.09
CA TRP A 552 27.56 -22.91 -12.54
C TRP A 552 27.84 -21.85 -13.62
N PHE A 553 27.92 -20.59 -13.22
CA PHE A 553 28.19 -19.47 -14.11
C PHE A 553 29.66 -19.08 -14.06
N THR A 554 30.21 -18.61 -15.19
CA THR A 554 31.60 -18.16 -15.30
C THR A 554 31.69 -16.81 -16.00
N GLY A 555 32.70 -16.02 -15.66
CA GLY A 555 32.97 -14.71 -16.26
C GLY A 555 34.43 -14.27 -16.09
N ARG A 556 34.77 -13.09 -16.59
CA ARG A 556 36.12 -12.52 -16.49
C ARG A 556 36.13 -11.13 -15.86
N LYS A 557 36.85 -11.03 -14.74
CA LYS A 557 37.14 -9.81 -13.99
C LYS A 557 38.57 -9.35 -14.31
N GLY A 558 38.69 -8.33 -15.17
CA GLY A 558 39.98 -7.99 -15.79
C GLY A 558 40.52 -9.18 -16.60
N HIS A 559 41.67 -9.72 -16.20
CA HIS A 559 42.25 -10.95 -16.76
C HIS A 559 41.91 -12.22 -15.97
N LYS A 560 41.43 -12.11 -14.72
CA LYS A 560 41.06 -13.25 -13.85
C LYS A 560 39.76 -13.87 -14.35
N GLN A 561 39.68 -15.21 -14.36
CA GLN A 561 38.40 -15.92 -14.49
C GLN A 561 37.78 -16.04 -13.10
N VAL A 562 36.47 -15.78 -13.00
CA VAL A 562 35.67 -15.92 -11.80
C VAL A 562 34.48 -16.82 -12.11
N GLU A 563 33.95 -17.49 -11.09
CA GLU A 563 32.81 -18.40 -11.22
C GLU A 563 31.91 -18.36 -9.99
N SER A 564 30.64 -18.73 -10.18
CA SER A 564 29.66 -18.81 -9.12
C SER A 564 29.88 -20.02 -8.22
N LYS A 565 29.15 -20.11 -7.11
CA LYS A 565 28.92 -21.41 -6.46
C LYS A 565 28.33 -22.39 -7.48
N HIS A 566 28.71 -23.65 -7.38
CA HIS A 566 28.08 -24.73 -8.15
C HIS A 566 26.82 -25.18 -7.43
N PHE A 567 25.74 -25.42 -8.17
CA PHE A 567 24.56 -26.12 -7.65
C PHE A 567 24.28 -27.36 -8.47
N THR A 568 23.37 -28.21 -7.99
CA THR A 568 23.07 -29.48 -8.65
C THR A 568 21.61 -29.85 -8.50
N TYR A 569 21.00 -30.23 -9.62
CA TYR A 569 19.64 -30.74 -9.66
C TYR A 569 19.58 -32.15 -10.26
N THR A 570 18.50 -32.86 -9.96
CA THR A 570 18.16 -34.15 -10.56
C THR A 570 17.01 -33.97 -11.54
N VAL A 571 17.14 -34.54 -12.74
CA VAL A 571 16.05 -34.53 -13.73
C VAL A 571 15.06 -35.65 -13.40
N ARG A 572 13.85 -35.30 -12.99
CA ARG A 572 12.78 -36.26 -12.70
C ARG A 572 12.04 -36.64 -14.00
N ASP A 573 11.42 -37.81 -14.04
CA ASP A 573 10.51 -38.15 -15.15
C ASP A 573 9.22 -37.34 -15.03
N GLN A 574 8.94 -36.51 -16.03
CA GLN A 574 7.70 -35.74 -16.13
C GLN A 574 6.48 -36.63 -16.44
N GLN A 575 6.68 -37.88 -16.89
CA GLN A 575 5.61 -38.83 -17.25
C GLN A 575 4.63 -38.30 -18.32
N LYS A 576 5.10 -37.33 -19.13
CA LYS A 576 4.32 -36.54 -20.09
C LYS A 576 3.22 -35.67 -19.45
N ALA A 577 3.34 -35.35 -18.16
CA ALA A 577 2.45 -34.41 -17.47
C ALA A 577 2.58 -33.00 -18.05
N ASP A 578 1.46 -32.33 -18.26
CA ASP A 578 1.40 -30.94 -18.75
C ASP A 578 0.72 -29.98 -17.77
N VAL A 579 0.21 -30.49 -16.63
CA VAL A 579 -0.29 -29.71 -15.50
C VAL A 579 0.36 -30.22 -14.21
N LEU A 580 0.85 -29.30 -13.38
CA LEU A 580 1.35 -29.59 -12.03
C LEU A 580 0.20 -29.51 -11.03
N VAL A 581 0.09 -30.46 -10.13
CA VAL A 581 -0.79 -30.40 -8.96
C VAL A 581 0.09 -30.19 -7.74
N ILE A 582 0.07 -29.00 -7.17
CA ILE A 582 0.71 -28.68 -5.90
C ILE A 582 -0.26 -29.08 -4.79
N ALA A 583 0.13 -30.09 -4.03
CA ALA A 583 -0.54 -30.55 -2.83
C ALA A 583 0.08 -29.86 -1.62
N ASP A 584 -0.68 -28.92 -1.07
CA ASP A 584 -0.29 -28.07 0.06
C ASP A 584 -1.00 -28.54 1.34
N GLU A 585 -0.92 -29.85 1.58
CA GLU A 585 -1.45 -30.50 2.78
C GLU A 585 -0.31 -30.68 3.78
N ASP A 586 -0.21 -29.79 4.77
CA ASP A 586 0.89 -29.71 5.74
C ASP A 586 0.78 -30.76 6.85
N TYR A 587 0.94 -32.04 6.51
CA TYR A 587 0.67 -33.16 7.44
C TYR A 587 1.79 -33.44 8.47
N THR A 588 2.94 -32.78 8.37
CA THR A 588 3.95 -32.69 9.45
C THR A 588 3.82 -31.42 10.30
N GLY A 589 3.11 -30.39 9.81
CA GLY A 589 2.79 -29.16 10.54
C GLY A 589 1.69 -29.32 11.59
N ILE A 590 1.11 -28.20 12.03
CA ILE A 590 0.16 -28.16 13.15
C ILE A 590 -1.27 -27.66 12.82
N ASN A 591 -1.53 -27.12 11.63
CA ASN A 591 -2.73 -26.33 11.34
C ASN A 591 -3.48 -26.75 10.05
N PRO A 592 -4.23 -27.86 10.05
CA PRO A 592 -4.81 -28.51 11.23
C PRO A 592 -3.93 -29.63 11.81
N THR A 593 -4.34 -30.15 12.96
CA THR A 593 -3.77 -31.40 13.50
C THR A 593 -4.22 -32.61 12.68
N TYR A 594 -3.32 -33.16 11.87
CA TYR A 594 -3.58 -34.37 11.09
C TYR A 594 -3.61 -35.65 11.98
N PRO A 595 -4.34 -36.70 11.58
CA PRO A 595 -4.29 -38.00 12.26
C PRO A 595 -2.87 -38.57 12.35
N ALA A 596 -2.51 -39.12 13.51
CA ALA A 596 -1.19 -39.69 13.74
C ALA A 596 -0.83 -40.78 12.72
N GLY A 597 0.32 -40.63 12.06
CA GLY A 597 0.78 -41.54 10.99
C GLY A 597 0.37 -41.14 9.57
N THR A 598 -0.29 -39.99 9.38
CA THR A 598 -0.40 -39.36 8.06
C THR A 598 1.00 -39.08 7.51
N ASN A 599 1.23 -39.44 6.25
CA ASN A 599 2.56 -39.37 5.61
C ASN A 599 2.49 -39.11 4.09
N LYS A 600 1.39 -38.49 3.65
CA LYS A 600 1.07 -38.15 2.27
C LYS A 600 -0.20 -37.27 2.24
N PRO A 601 -0.37 -36.42 1.22
CA PRO A 601 -1.61 -35.69 0.99
C PRO A 601 -2.81 -36.63 0.77
N ARG A 602 -3.95 -36.27 1.35
CA ARG A 602 -5.24 -36.99 1.29
C ARG A 602 -5.94 -36.81 -0.05
N TYR A 603 -5.94 -35.61 -0.62
CA TYR A 603 -6.73 -35.27 -1.81
C TYR A 603 -5.96 -35.28 -3.11
N ALA A 604 -4.62 -35.38 -3.08
CA ALA A 604 -3.80 -35.38 -4.29
C ALA A 604 -4.25 -36.40 -5.36
N PRO A 605 -4.72 -37.63 -5.03
CA PRO A 605 -5.28 -38.54 -6.03
C PRO A 605 -6.54 -37.98 -6.72
N GLN A 606 -7.42 -37.31 -5.97
CA GLN A 606 -8.63 -36.67 -6.50
C GLN A 606 -8.26 -35.53 -7.44
N TYR A 607 -7.41 -34.60 -7.04
CA TYR A 607 -6.98 -33.49 -7.90
C TYR A 607 -6.27 -33.99 -9.17
N ALA A 608 -5.44 -35.03 -9.08
CA ALA A 608 -4.88 -35.68 -10.25
C ALA A 608 -5.95 -36.26 -11.19
N ASP A 609 -7.00 -36.90 -10.66
CA ASP A 609 -8.10 -37.43 -11.48
C ASP A 609 -8.98 -36.32 -12.09
N LEU A 610 -9.14 -35.18 -11.42
CA LEU A 610 -9.81 -33.99 -11.98
C LEU A 610 -9.04 -33.42 -13.18
N VAL A 611 -7.72 -33.30 -13.09
CA VAL A 611 -6.85 -32.88 -14.21
C VAL A 611 -6.92 -33.87 -15.39
N LYS A 612 -6.94 -35.19 -15.13
CA LYS A 612 -7.17 -36.22 -16.18
C LYS A 612 -8.55 -36.08 -16.82
N ALA A 613 -9.57 -35.75 -16.02
CA ALA A 613 -10.92 -35.55 -16.52
C ALA A 613 -11.04 -34.31 -17.42
N ALA A 614 -10.21 -33.29 -17.18
CA ALA A 614 -9.97 -32.12 -18.04
C ALA A 614 -9.07 -32.40 -19.26
N LYS A 615 -8.70 -33.67 -19.52
CA LYS A 615 -7.87 -34.12 -20.66
C LYS A 615 -6.40 -33.72 -20.61
N HIS A 616 -5.94 -33.22 -19.46
CA HIS A 616 -4.54 -32.98 -19.17
C HIS A 616 -3.91 -34.16 -18.45
N ARG A 617 -2.58 -34.14 -18.30
CA ARG A 617 -1.81 -35.16 -17.58
C ARG A 617 -1.23 -34.51 -16.31
N PRO A 618 -1.62 -34.94 -15.11
CA PRO A 618 -1.10 -34.39 -13.85
C PRO A 618 0.27 -34.95 -13.52
N LEU A 619 1.07 -34.15 -12.82
CA LEU A 619 2.10 -34.62 -11.90
C LEU A 619 1.79 -34.03 -10.52
N VAL A 620 1.79 -34.86 -9.47
CA VAL A 620 1.59 -34.38 -8.09
C VAL A 620 2.94 -34.01 -7.49
N TRP A 621 3.01 -32.79 -6.97
CA TRP A 621 4.08 -32.28 -6.13
C TRP A 621 3.53 -32.16 -4.69
N ASP A 622 4.24 -32.75 -3.74
CA ASP A 622 3.82 -32.90 -2.35
C ASP A 622 4.74 -32.03 -1.51
N ILE A 623 4.29 -30.84 -1.09
CA ILE A 623 5.18 -29.80 -0.52
C ILE A 623 5.90 -30.30 0.73
N ASP A 624 5.17 -31.00 1.61
CA ASP A 624 5.67 -31.54 2.87
C ASP A 624 6.75 -32.63 2.67
N ARG A 625 6.72 -33.33 1.52
CA ARG A 625 7.73 -34.33 1.14
C ARG A 625 8.86 -33.80 0.25
N ASP A 626 8.52 -33.00 -0.76
CA ASP A 626 9.42 -32.58 -1.84
C ASP A 626 9.98 -31.16 -1.66
N GLY A 627 9.48 -30.40 -0.68
CA GLY A 627 9.76 -28.97 -0.49
C GLY A 627 8.97 -28.08 -1.46
N VAL A 628 9.30 -26.80 -1.52
CA VAL A 628 8.65 -25.84 -2.43
C VAL A 628 9.04 -26.13 -3.90
N PRO A 629 8.08 -26.20 -4.84
CA PRO A 629 8.39 -26.30 -6.26
C PRO A 629 8.93 -24.95 -6.76
N HIS A 630 10.16 -24.94 -7.27
CA HIS A 630 10.77 -23.75 -7.87
C HIS A 630 10.10 -23.37 -9.20
N ASP A 631 9.92 -22.09 -9.46
CA ASP A 631 9.32 -21.58 -10.69
C ASP A 631 10.05 -22.05 -11.98
N LEU A 632 11.36 -21.79 -12.12
CA LEU A 632 12.16 -22.21 -13.28
C LEU A 632 12.45 -23.73 -13.27
N GLY A 633 12.80 -24.29 -12.10
CA GLY A 633 13.18 -25.70 -11.98
C GLY A 633 12.01 -26.66 -12.17
N VAL A 634 10.82 -26.31 -11.67
CA VAL A 634 9.64 -27.17 -11.63
C VAL A 634 8.49 -26.59 -12.44
N MET A 635 7.90 -25.45 -12.04
CA MET A 635 6.60 -25.02 -12.57
C MET A 635 6.62 -24.65 -14.05
N LYS A 636 7.72 -24.06 -14.55
CA LYS A 636 7.94 -23.67 -15.95
C LYS A 636 7.84 -24.83 -16.96
N HIS A 637 7.96 -26.08 -16.51
CA HIS A 637 7.80 -27.27 -17.37
C HIS A 637 6.34 -27.66 -17.62
N PHE A 638 5.40 -27.03 -16.91
CA PHE A 638 3.97 -27.31 -16.98
C PHE A 638 3.23 -26.09 -17.54
N LYS A 639 2.15 -26.35 -18.30
CA LYS A 639 1.36 -25.28 -18.93
C LYS A 639 0.51 -24.52 -17.91
N ALA A 640 0.08 -25.22 -16.86
CA ALA A 640 -0.66 -24.66 -15.74
C ALA A 640 -0.32 -25.41 -14.43
N VAL A 641 -0.60 -24.74 -13.32
CA VAL A 641 -0.48 -25.22 -11.95
C VAL A 641 -1.86 -25.25 -11.32
N VAL A 642 -2.18 -26.32 -10.59
CA VAL A 642 -3.33 -26.41 -9.69
C VAL A 642 -2.78 -26.50 -8.27
N TRP A 643 -2.96 -25.45 -7.47
CA TRP A 643 -2.50 -25.38 -6.07
C TRP A 643 -3.70 -25.47 -5.14
N TYR A 644 -3.74 -26.50 -4.29
CA TYR A 644 -4.84 -26.72 -3.37
C TYR A 644 -4.36 -26.95 -1.93
N LEU A 645 -5.13 -26.41 -0.97
CA LEU A 645 -4.89 -26.55 0.47
C LEU A 645 -5.47 -27.86 1.05
N GLY A 646 -6.67 -28.25 0.61
CA GLY A 646 -7.33 -29.48 1.08
C GLY A 646 -7.84 -29.32 2.51
N ASP A 647 -7.36 -30.17 3.43
CA ASP A 647 -7.64 -30.02 4.87
C ASP A 647 -6.80 -28.88 5.50
N ASN A 648 -5.73 -28.39 4.84
CA ASN A 648 -4.81 -27.40 5.38
C ASN A 648 -5.50 -26.04 5.59
N ARG A 649 -5.23 -25.40 6.73
CA ARG A 649 -5.73 -24.05 7.06
C ARG A 649 -4.65 -23.00 6.90
N LEU A 650 -3.46 -23.29 7.43
CA LEU A 650 -2.22 -22.53 7.29
C LEU A 650 -1.05 -23.51 7.32
N THR A 651 -0.13 -23.40 6.36
CA THR A 651 1.15 -24.10 6.42
C THR A 651 2.00 -23.49 7.55
N GLN A 652 2.20 -24.23 8.63
CA GLN A 652 2.63 -23.67 9.93
C GLN A 652 3.38 -24.70 10.79
N ASP A 653 4.57 -24.35 11.28
CA ASP A 653 5.35 -25.19 12.18
C ASP A 653 5.03 -24.92 13.66
N ALA A 654 5.34 -25.90 14.52
CA ALA A 654 5.13 -25.80 15.96
C ALA A 654 5.97 -24.69 16.65
N ALA A 655 6.91 -24.07 15.93
CA ALA A 655 7.67 -22.91 16.40
C ALA A 655 6.93 -21.58 16.15
N ASP A 656 6.03 -21.55 15.15
CA ASP A 656 5.38 -20.33 14.65
C ASP A 656 4.10 -19.96 15.42
N ASP A 657 3.57 -20.88 16.23
CA ASP A 657 2.30 -20.70 16.95
C ASP A 657 2.41 -20.90 18.47
N PRO A 658 1.87 -20.00 19.30
CA PRO A 658 1.31 -18.70 18.96
C PRO A 658 2.40 -17.63 18.81
N VAL A 659 2.16 -16.65 17.94
CA VAL A 659 2.92 -15.40 17.91
C VAL A 659 2.78 -14.71 19.27
N LYS A 660 3.91 -14.37 19.88
CA LYS A 660 3.94 -13.69 21.17
C LYS A 660 3.77 -12.20 20.94
N THR A 661 2.73 -11.59 21.51
CA THR A 661 2.52 -10.13 21.44
C THR A 661 2.44 -9.52 22.83
N PHE A 662 2.70 -8.22 22.94
CA PHE A 662 2.48 -7.45 24.16
C PHE A 662 1.00 -7.41 24.62
N LEU A 663 0.05 -7.74 23.73
CA LEU A 663 -1.37 -7.95 24.03
C LEU A 663 -1.72 -9.38 24.47
N GLY A 664 -0.82 -10.36 24.27
CA GLY A 664 -1.03 -11.77 24.54
C GLY A 664 -0.65 -12.69 23.38
N ASP A 665 -0.98 -13.96 23.51
CA ASP A 665 -0.71 -15.00 22.50
C ASP A 665 -1.70 -14.87 21.32
N ALA A 666 -1.18 -14.63 20.12
CA ALA A 666 -1.95 -14.57 18.88
C ALA A 666 -1.72 -15.85 18.06
N ARG A 667 -2.73 -16.73 18.02
CA ARG A 667 -2.71 -17.94 17.18
C ARG A 667 -2.96 -17.62 15.71
N ASP A 668 -2.63 -18.55 14.83
CA ASP A 668 -2.89 -18.49 13.38
C ASP A 668 -2.31 -17.21 12.72
N SER A 669 -1.21 -16.67 13.28
CA SER A 669 -0.73 -15.31 12.99
C SER A 669 0.67 -15.25 12.34
N GLN A 670 1.29 -16.40 12.14
CA GLN A 670 2.55 -16.57 11.42
C GLN A 670 2.47 -17.87 10.60
N VAL A 671 3.04 -17.87 9.40
CA VAL A 671 3.22 -19.05 8.54
C VAL A 671 4.66 -19.54 8.56
N ALA A 672 4.86 -20.81 8.22
CA ALA A 672 6.20 -21.37 8.06
C ALA A 672 6.91 -20.80 6.82
N ASP A 673 8.25 -20.79 6.83
CA ASP A 673 9.09 -20.29 5.72
C ASP A 673 8.70 -20.88 4.35
N ARG A 674 8.26 -22.14 4.33
CA ARG A 674 7.82 -22.84 3.11
C ARG A 674 6.57 -22.24 2.45
N GLU A 675 5.69 -21.59 3.22
CA GLU A 675 4.51 -20.90 2.68
C GLU A 675 4.91 -19.62 1.96
N LYS A 676 5.76 -18.81 2.59
CA LYS A 676 6.37 -17.61 2.01
C LYS A 676 7.14 -17.96 0.74
N ASP A 677 8.01 -18.98 0.78
CA ASP A 677 8.76 -19.44 -0.39
C ASP A 677 7.83 -19.96 -1.51
N LEU A 678 6.73 -20.66 -1.17
CA LEU A 678 5.73 -21.13 -2.12
C LEU A 678 5.02 -19.97 -2.81
N LEU A 679 4.51 -18.99 -2.04
CA LEU A 679 3.85 -17.81 -2.56
C LEU A 679 4.79 -17.03 -3.49
N LEU A 680 6.03 -16.78 -3.07
CA LEU A 680 7.04 -16.09 -3.88
C LEU A 680 7.39 -16.85 -5.17
N SER A 681 7.53 -18.18 -5.10
CA SER A 681 7.77 -19.03 -6.27
C SER A 681 6.59 -19.01 -7.26
N VAL A 682 5.36 -19.10 -6.76
CA VAL A 682 4.14 -19.01 -7.60
C VAL A 682 3.98 -17.60 -8.19
N ARG A 683 4.36 -16.55 -7.44
CA ARG A 683 4.40 -15.15 -7.90
C ARG A 683 5.38 -14.96 -9.07
N SER A 684 6.58 -15.54 -8.99
CA SER A 684 7.55 -15.56 -10.10
C SER A 684 7.06 -16.38 -11.30
N TYR A 685 6.43 -17.55 -11.07
CA TYR A 685 5.82 -18.34 -12.14
C TYR A 685 4.71 -17.57 -12.89
N LEU A 686 3.83 -16.85 -12.18
CA LEU A 686 2.83 -15.98 -12.80
C LEU A 686 3.46 -14.80 -13.53
N ASN A 687 4.58 -14.26 -13.04
CA ASN A 687 5.33 -13.21 -13.73
C ASN A 687 5.96 -13.69 -15.05
N GLU A 688 6.36 -14.96 -15.14
CA GLU A 688 6.81 -15.62 -16.38
C GLU A 688 5.65 -15.96 -17.35
N GLY A 689 4.43 -15.48 -17.09
CA GLY A 689 3.24 -15.78 -17.90
C GLY A 689 2.62 -17.14 -17.59
N GLY A 690 2.95 -17.74 -16.43
CA GLY A 690 2.35 -18.96 -15.90
C GLY A 690 0.83 -18.87 -15.69
N LYS A 691 0.22 -19.99 -15.32
CA LYS A 691 -1.24 -20.14 -15.25
C LYS A 691 -1.65 -20.92 -14.01
N LEU A 692 -2.53 -20.35 -13.19
CA LEU A 692 -2.84 -20.88 -11.85
C LEU A 692 -4.33 -21.10 -11.63
N LEU A 693 -4.69 -22.31 -11.19
CA LEU A 693 -5.94 -22.57 -10.48
C LEU A 693 -5.60 -22.74 -9.00
N HIS A 694 -6.05 -21.84 -8.14
CA HIS A 694 -5.85 -21.92 -6.68
C HIS A 694 -7.17 -22.18 -5.98
N THR A 695 -7.24 -23.21 -5.12
CA THR A 695 -8.50 -23.67 -4.54
C THR A 695 -8.35 -24.12 -3.09
N GLY A 696 -9.22 -23.65 -2.21
CA GLY A 696 -9.26 -24.09 -0.83
C GLY A 696 -10.09 -23.14 0.01
N GLU A 697 -10.63 -23.67 1.11
CA GLU A 697 -11.53 -22.93 1.98
C GLU A 697 -10.90 -21.67 2.58
N THR A 698 -9.66 -21.81 3.07
CA THR A 698 -8.90 -20.75 3.75
C THR A 698 -7.92 -20.03 2.83
N THR A 699 -8.07 -20.14 1.51
CA THR A 699 -7.23 -19.39 0.56
C THR A 699 -7.30 -17.88 0.83
N GLY A 700 -6.14 -17.24 0.98
CA GLY A 700 -6.01 -15.82 1.36
C GLY A 700 -6.27 -15.51 2.83
N TYR A 701 -6.25 -16.51 3.73
CA TYR A 701 -6.42 -16.30 5.16
C TYR A 701 -5.12 -15.76 5.80
N TYR A 702 -5.22 -14.59 6.44
CA TYR A 702 -4.08 -13.88 7.05
C TYR A 702 -4.10 -13.83 8.58
N GLY A 703 -4.90 -14.68 9.22
CA GLY A 703 -4.96 -14.71 10.68
C GLY A 703 -5.76 -13.57 11.33
N PRO A 704 -5.92 -13.62 12.67
CA PRO A 704 -6.74 -12.68 13.43
C PRO A 704 -6.11 -11.28 13.59
N ILE A 705 -4.79 -11.15 13.42
CA ILE A 705 -4.06 -9.87 13.58
C ILE A 705 -3.70 -9.18 12.25
N SER A 706 -4.16 -9.71 11.10
CA SER A 706 -4.02 -9.11 9.77
C SER A 706 -4.47 -7.63 9.68
N ARG A 707 -5.40 -7.21 10.53
CA ARG A 707 -5.86 -5.81 10.62
C ARG A 707 -5.05 -4.95 11.59
N LEU A 708 -4.18 -5.55 12.39
CA LEU A 708 -3.26 -4.88 13.32
C LEU A 708 -1.89 -4.69 12.68
N ASN A 709 -1.35 -5.72 12.02
CA ASN A 709 -0.16 -5.62 11.16
C ASN A 709 -0.46 -4.95 9.81
N GLY A 710 -1.71 -4.54 9.56
CA GLY A 710 -2.14 -3.73 8.41
C GLY A 710 -1.94 -4.37 7.04
N GLY A 711 -2.34 -5.63 6.88
CA GLY A 711 -2.34 -6.39 5.63
C GLY A 711 -1.30 -7.52 5.65
N GLY A 712 -1.75 -8.79 5.50
CA GLY A 712 -0.87 -9.95 5.46
C GLY A 712 -0.66 -10.70 6.78
N ILE A 713 0.26 -11.67 6.78
CA ILE A 713 0.59 -12.58 7.89
C ILE A 713 2.10 -12.65 8.11
N TYR A 714 2.59 -12.92 9.33
CA TYR A 714 4.03 -12.92 9.58
C TYR A 714 4.74 -14.17 9.02
N TYR A 715 6.06 -14.06 8.77
CA TYR A 715 6.93 -15.19 8.42
C TYR A 715 8.23 -15.27 9.25
N GLY A 716 8.24 -14.69 10.45
CA GLY A 716 9.36 -14.77 11.40
C GLY A 716 9.75 -13.42 11.99
N LEU A 717 10.87 -13.38 12.72
CA LEU A 717 11.43 -12.17 13.32
C LEU A 717 12.16 -11.32 12.25
N LYS A 718 12.05 -9.99 12.34
CA LYS A 718 12.68 -9.06 11.38
C LYS A 718 14.19 -9.29 11.27
N GLY A 719 14.70 -9.45 10.06
CA GLY A 719 16.11 -9.79 9.79
C GLY A 719 16.59 -11.17 10.27
N HIS A 720 15.72 -11.96 10.89
CA HIS A 720 15.98 -13.32 11.39
C HIS A 720 14.76 -14.23 11.18
N PRO A 721 14.34 -14.48 9.92
CA PRO A 721 13.13 -15.24 9.62
C PRO A 721 13.17 -16.68 10.18
N GLU A 722 14.37 -17.23 10.44
CA GLU A 722 14.54 -18.53 11.10
C GLU A 722 14.10 -18.57 12.58
N LYS A 723 13.73 -17.42 13.16
CA LYS A 723 13.25 -17.26 14.52
C LYS A 723 11.76 -16.87 14.51
N PRO A 724 10.93 -17.43 15.42
CA PRO A 724 9.52 -17.03 15.54
C PRO A 724 9.33 -15.54 15.81
N CYS A 725 8.25 -14.98 15.27
CA CYS A 725 7.84 -13.60 15.49
C CYS A 725 7.49 -13.34 16.97
N VAL A 726 8.03 -12.24 17.51
CA VAL A 726 7.70 -11.72 18.84
C VAL A 726 7.43 -10.22 18.72
N VAL A 727 6.17 -9.82 18.82
CA VAL A 727 5.73 -8.42 18.77
C VAL A 727 5.89 -7.79 20.15
N THR A 728 6.91 -6.95 20.31
CA THR A 728 7.26 -6.26 21.55
C THR A 728 6.57 -4.90 21.69
N GLY A 729 6.31 -4.22 20.57
CA GLY A 729 5.69 -2.89 20.55
C GLY A 729 4.74 -2.67 19.37
N ASN A 730 5.26 -2.61 18.14
CA ASN A 730 4.47 -2.35 16.94
C ASN A 730 4.28 -3.64 16.12
N PHE A 731 3.10 -3.81 15.51
CA PHE A 731 2.76 -4.96 14.66
C PHE A 731 3.43 -4.91 13.25
N ARG A 732 4.55 -4.20 13.11
CA ARG A 732 5.39 -4.16 11.89
C ARG A 732 6.89 -4.04 12.19
N ASP A 733 7.28 -3.43 13.31
CA ASP A 733 8.69 -3.13 13.59
C ASP A 733 9.49 -4.40 13.96
N ASP A 734 8.87 -5.37 14.64
CA ASP A 734 9.57 -6.55 15.18
C ASP A 734 9.61 -7.78 14.23
N CYS A 735 8.69 -7.89 13.26
CA CYS A 735 8.46 -9.13 12.52
C CYS A 735 8.35 -8.94 11.01
N GLU A 736 8.86 -9.93 10.26
CA GLU A 736 8.73 -10.00 8.81
C GLU A 736 7.28 -10.28 8.39
N LEU A 737 6.80 -9.58 7.36
CA LEU A 737 5.39 -9.58 6.93
C LEU A 737 5.21 -10.06 5.48
N LEU A 738 4.46 -11.14 5.30
CA LEU A 738 3.98 -11.63 4.01
C LEU A 738 2.67 -10.88 3.68
N SER A 739 2.83 -9.74 3.01
CA SER A 739 1.74 -8.86 2.56
C SER A 739 0.72 -9.59 1.68
N ASP A 740 -0.49 -9.05 1.63
CA ASP A 740 -1.59 -9.49 0.79
C ASP A 740 -1.48 -9.08 -0.69
N ASP A 741 -0.39 -8.41 -1.09
CA ASP A 741 -0.10 -7.94 -2.46
C ASP A 741 -0.28 -9.03 -3.55
N PHE A 742 -0.01 -10.29 -3.22
CA PHE A 742 -0.19 -11.41 -4.13
C PHE A 742 -1.68 -11.71 -4.40
N PHE A 743 -2.52 -11.71 -3.37
CA PHE A 743 -3.95 -11.95 -3.56
C PHE A 743 -4.61 -10.74 -4.23
N GLN A 744 -4.29 -9.53 -3.76
CA GLN A 744 -4.79 -8.27 -4.32
C GLN A 744 -4.45 -8.12 -5.81
N TYR A 745 -3.16 -8.21 -6.15
CA TYR A 745 -2.65 -7.81 -7.46
C TYR A 745 -2.40 -8.98 -8.42
N TYR A 746 -2.25 -10.22 -7.93
CA TYR A 746 -2.04 -11.39 -8.80
C TYR A 746 -3.26 -12.29 -8.96
N LEU A 747 -4.04 -12.49 -7.90
CA LEU A 747 -5.24 -13.32 -7.93
C LEU A 747 -6.53 -12.49 -8.12
N GLY A 748 -6.44 -11.17 -7.93
CA GLY A 748 -7.53 -10.23 -8.18
C GLY A 748 -8.55 -10.15 -7.05
N ALA A 749 -8.17 -10.57 -5.83
CA ALA A 749 -8.97 -10.54 -4.60
C ALA A 749 -8.38 -9.51 -3.63
N TYR A 750 -9.04 -8.36 -3.51
CA TYR A 750 -8.56 -7.18 -2.76
C TYR A 750 -8.68 -7.34 -1.23
N ASP A 751 -9.77 -7.95 -0.77
CA ASP A 751 -10.01 -8.30 0.63
C ASP A 751 -10.62 -9.70 0.70
N ARG A 752 -10.45 -10.36 1.84
CA ARG A 752 -11.04 -11.66 2.15
C ARG A 752 -11.94 -11.57 3.38
N GLN A 753 -13.19 -11.96 3.18
CA GLN A 753 -14.18 -12.15 4.22
C GLN A 753 -14.48 -13.64 4.42
N ARG A 754 -15.06 -13.96 5.57
CA ARG A 754 -15.48 -15.32 5.91
C ARG A 754 -16.94 -15.52 5.50
N VAL A 755 -17.21 -16.52 4.67
CA VAL A 755 -18.57 -16.98 4.37
C VAL A 755 -18.88 -18.21 5.21
N GLY A 756 -19.80 -18.05 6.17
CA GLY A 756 -20.19 -19.10 7.09
C GLY A 756 -21.16 -20.10 6.47
N SER A 757 -20.74 -21.36 6.34
CA SER A 757 -21.60 -22.51 5.97
C SER A 757 -22.37 -22.39 4.65
N PRO A 758 -21.75 -21.98 3.52
CA PRO A 758 -22.40 -21.99 2.22
C PRO A 758 -22.78 -23.41 1.78
N THR A 759 -24.00 -23.56 1.25
CA THR A 759 -24.56 -24.88 0.87
C THR A 759 -24.37 -25.22 -0.61
N GLY A 760 -23.89 -24.27 -1.40
CA GLY A 760 -23.71 -24.41 -2.83
C GLY A 760 -22.89 -23.29 -3.45
N PHE A 761 -22.64 -23.44 -4.75
CA PHE A 761 -21.88 -22.55 -5.60
C PHE A 761 -22.63 -22.33 -6.92
N ALA A 762 -22.57 -21.12 -7.48
CA ALA A 762 -23.06 -20.82 -8.82
C ALA A 762 -22.00 -20.03 -9.60
N GLY A 763 -21.52 -20.57 -10.71
CA GLY A 763 -20.64 -19.86 -11.64
C GLY A 763 -21.46 -18.85 -12.43
N THR A 764 -21.25 -17.57 -12.17
CA THR A 764 -22.07 -16.46 -12.71
C THR A 764 -21.41 -15.72 -13.88
N ALA A 765 -20.13 -15.95 -14.14
CA ALA A 765 -19.44 -15.40 -15.32
C ALA A 765 -18.30 -16.33 -15.79
N PRO A 766 -17.70 -16.09 -16.98
CA PRO A 766 -16.56 -16.86 -17.46
C PRO A 766 -15.40 -16.87 -16.44
N PRO A 767 -14.70 -18.00 -16.25
CA PRO A 767 -14.86 -19.24 -16.99
C PRO A 767 -15.95 -20.18 -16.44
N LEU A 768 -16.46 -19.92 -15.23
CA LEU A 768 -17.28 -20.88 -14.48
C LEU A 768 -18.78 -20.84 -14.82
N GLU A 769 -19.22 -19.82 -15.58
CA GLU A 769 -20.61 -19.58 -16.04
C GLU A 769 -21.42 -20.87 -16.28
N GLY A 770 -22.57 -20.98 -15.61
CA GLY A 770 -23.50 -22.11 -15.80
C GLY A 770 -23.12 -23.42 -15.10
N VAL A 771 -22.07 -23.44 -14.27
CA VAL A 771 -21.84 -24.52 -13.29
C VAL A 771 -22.54 -24.17 -11.99
N THR A 772 -23.51 -24.99 -11.59
CA THR A 772 -24.13 -24.92 -10.25
C THR A 772 -23.77 -26.18 -9.48
N SER A 773 -23.44 -26.04 -8.20
CA SER A 773 -22.91 -27.11 -7.35
C SER A 773 -23.51 -27.07 -5.96
N LYS A 774 -23.58 -28.22 -5.29
CA LYS A 774 -23.70 -28.25 -3.83
C LYS A 774 -22.32 -28.17 -3.19
N LEU A 775 -22.22 -27.53 -2.03
CA LEU A 775 -21.03 -27.54 -1.18
C LEU A 775 -21.35 -28.34 0.06
N THR A 776 -20.49 -29.32 0.36
CA THR A 776 -20.66 -30.25 1.49
C THR A 776 -19.30 -30.60 2.06
N GLY A 777 -19.07 -30.25 3.32
CA GLY A 777 -17.86 -30.62 4.05
C GLY A 777 -17.98 -31.98 4.75
N THR A 778 -16.86 -32.43 5.32
CA THR A 778 -16.80 -33.56 6.25
C THR A 778 -16.59 -33.07 7.69
N PRO A 779 -16.78 -33.89 8.74
CA PRO A 779 -16.46 -33.48 10.11
C PRO A 779 -14.99 -33.08 10.33
N ALA A 780 -14.07 -33.50 9.45
CA ALA A 780 -12.65 -33.14 9.50
C ALA A 780 -12.27 -31.99 8.53
N ASN A 781 -13.18 -31.58 7.65
CA ASN A 781 -13.02 -30.48 6.69
C ASN A 781 -14.43 -29.92 6.40
N PRO A 782 -15.01 -29.16 7.34
CA PRO A 782 -16.35 -28.61 7.23
C PRO A 782 -16.32 -27.25 6.53
N VAL A 783 -17.10 -27.06 5.46
CA VAL A 783 -17.25 -25.75 4.80
C VAL A 783 -17.91 -24.77 5.79
N ASN A 784 -17.13 -23.98 6.52
CA ASN A 784 -17.57 -23.08 7.58
C ASN A 784 -16.73 -21.78 7.72
N GLU A 785 -15.58 -21.68 7.04
CA GLU A 785 -14.68 -20.53 6.96
C GLU A 785 -14.34 -20.14 5.52
N ALA A 786 -15.18 -20.54 4.55
CA ALA A 786 -14.99 -20.34 3.12
C ALA A 786 -14.67 -18.89 2.72
N GLY A 787 -13.78 -18.72 1.75
CA GLY A 787 -13.29 -17.44 1.29
C GLY A 787 -14.31 -16.67 0.44
N GLY A 788 -14.88 -15.61 0.99
CA GLY A 788 -15.58 -14.59 0.22
C GLY A 788 -14.61 -13.49 -0.18
N PHE A 789 -14.46 -13.21 -1.47
CA PHE A 789 -13.47 -12.25 -1.95
C PHE A 789 -14.11 -10.96 -2.46
N GLN A 790 -13.48 -9.81 -2.17
CA GLN A 790 -13.76 -8.57 -2.89
C GLN A 790 -12.92 -8.54 -4.16
N VAL A 791 -13.55 -8.39 -5.34
CA VAL A 791 -12.83 -8.37 -6.63
C VAL A 791 -12.01 -7.07 -6.79
N THR A 792 -10.70 -7.14 -6.98
CA THR A 792 -9.80 -5.96 -7.10
C THR A 792 -10.29 -4.91 -8.10
N SER A 793 -10.85 -5.30 -9.24
CA SER A 793 -11.41 -4.35 -10.21
C SER A 793 -12.69 -3.60 -9.78
N THR A 794 -13.28 -3.89 -8.62
CA THR A 794 -14.36 -3.07 -8.03
C THR A 794 -13.80 -1.97 -7.12
N VAL A 795 -12.64 -2.18 -6.50
CA VAL A 795 -11.94 -1.19 -5.66
C VAL A 795 -10.99 -0.31 -6.49
N LEU A 796 -10.31 -0.93 -7.46
CA LEU A 796 -9.37 -0.30 -8.39
C LEU A 796 -9.93 -0.42 -9.82
N PRO A 797 -10.78 0.53 -10.28
CA PRO A 797 -11.51 0.39 -11.54
C PRO A 797 -10.57 0.26 -12.75
N LYS A 798 -10.88 -0.70 -13.64
CA LYS A 798 -10.08 -1.06 -14.84
C LYS A 798 -9.67 0.11 -15.74
N ALA A 799 -10.42 1.21 -15.71
CA ALA A 799 -10.12 2.42 -16.48
C ALA A 799 -8.92 3.21 -15.91
N GLY A 800 -8.70 3.18 -14.60
CA GLY A 800 -7.51 3.74 -13.93
C GLY A 800 -6.41 2.71 -13.71
N PHE A 801 -6.79 1.45 -13.42
CA PHE A 801 -5.88 0.38 -12.98
C PHE A 801 -5.96 -0.87 -13.88
N PRO A 802 -5.72 -0.77 -15.21
CA PRO A 802 -5.89 -1.87 -16.14
C PRO A 802 -4.98 -3.09 -15.83
N GLN A 803 -3.85 -2.88 -15.16
CA GLN A 803 -2.94 -3.93 -14.71
C GLN A 803 -3.56 -4.90 -13.70
N PHE A 804 -4.56 -4.46 -12.94
CA PHE A 804 -5.27 -5.27 -11.94
C PHE A 804 -6.65 -5.72 -12.44
N THR A 805 -6.76 -5.98 -13.75
CA THR A 805 -8.01 -6.45 -14.37
C THR A 805 -8.36 -7.85 -13.85
N SER A 806 -9.34 -7.89 -12.96
CA SER A 806 -9.99 -9.08 -12.41
C SER A 806 -11.51 -9.01 -12.62
N TRP A 807 -12.21 -10.12 -12.41
CA TRP A 807 -13.67 -10.15 -12.39
C TRP A 807 -14.19 -11.31 -11.54
N LYS A 808 -15.43 -11.15 -11.06
CA LYS A 808 -16.25 -12.20 -10.45
C LYS A 808 -16.42 -13.37 -11.41
N ALA A 809 -16.20 -14.60 -10.94
CA ALA A 809 -16.43 -15.82 -11.71
C ALA A 809 -17.57 -16.69 -11.13
N GLY A 810 -17.91 -16.52 -9.86
CA GLY A 810 -19.00 -17.25 -9.22
C GLY A 810 -19.31 -16.80 -7.79
N ASP A 811 -20.46 -17.24 -7.30
CA ASP A 811 -21.05 -16.87 -6.01
C ASP A 811 -21.32 -18.10 -5.14
N TYR A 812 -21.55 -17.87 -3.85
CA TYR A 812 -22.10 -18.89 -2.95
C TYR A 812 -23.63 -18.93 -3.03
N THR A 813 -24.22 -20.07 -2.66
CA THR A 813 -25.67 -20.20 -2.55
C THR A 813 -26.08 -20.88 -1.24
N GLY A 814 -27.21 -20.44 -0.68
CA GLY A 814 -27.80 -20.97 0.57
C GLY A 814 -27.01 -20.71 1.86
N ALA A 815 -25.84 -20.07 1.79
CA ALA A 815 -25.55 -18.96 2.69
C ALA A 815 -25.76 -17.68 1.89
N ALA A 816 -26.46 -16.70 2.45
CA ALA A 816 -26.30 -15.34 1.99
C ALA A 816 -24.89 -14.92 2.42
N ALA A 817 -24.03 -14.55 1.46
CA ALA A 817 -22.90 -13.71 1.82
C ALA A 817 -23.47 -12.40 2.40
N PRO A 818 -22.77 -11.70 3.31
CA PRO A 818 -23.40 -10.64 4.09
C PRO A 818 -24.11 -9.53 3.28
N THR A 819 -23.80 -9.36 2.00
CA THR A 819 -24.24 -8.26 1.13
C THR A 819 -25.00 -8.67 -0.15
N GLU A 820 -25.45 -9.93 -0.28
CA GLU A 820 -26.22 -10.45 -1.45
C GLU A 820 -27.74 -10.35 -1.24
N PRO A 821 -28.61 -10.13 -2.26
CA PRO A 821 -30.06 -9.95 -2.05
C PRO A 821 -30.75 -11.07 -1.24
N VAL A 822 -31.72 -10.71 -0.40
CA VAL A 822 -32.49 -11.64 0.45
C VAL A 822 -33.64 -12.28 -0.32
N GLU A 823 -34.33 -11.50 -1.15
CA GLU A 823 -35.29 -12.01 -2.11
C GLU A 823 -34.96 -11.53 -3.53
N GLY A 824 -35.47 -12.24 -4.54
CA GLY A 824 -35.30 -11.84 -5.93
C GLY A 824 -33.83 -11.80 -6.40
N GLN A 825 -33.46 -10.68 -7.01
CA GLN A 825 -32.19 -10.40 -7.68
C GLN A 825 -31.71 -8.95 -7.50
N TRP A 826 -32.44 -8.11 -6.75
CA TRP A 826 -32.17 -6.69 -6.61
C TRP A 826 -32.40 -6.19 -5.18
N TYR A 827 -31.46 -5.39 -4.67
CA TYR A 827 -31.65 -4.57 -3.48
C TYR A 827 -31.46 -3.08 -3.83
N VAL A 828 -31.66 -2.21 -2.84
CA VAL A 828 -31.07 -0.86 -2.85
C VAL A 828 -29.88 -0.84 -1.91
N ALA A 829 -28.73 -0.36 -2.36
CA ALA A 829 -27.55 -0.26 -1.51
C ALA A 829 -26.73 0.99 -1.77
N GLY A 830 -25.95 1.34 -0.74
CA GLY A 830 -25.08 2.50 -0.68
C GLY A 830 -23.76 2.07 -0.08
N PRO A 831 -22.74 1.76 -0.91
CA PRO A 831 -21.39 1.42 -0.45
C PRO A 831 -20.84 2.54 0.43
N HIS A 832 -19.98 2.24 1.40
CA HIS A 832 -19.41 3.31 2.22
C HIS A 832 -18.76 4.42 1.37
N GLN A 833 -18.97 5.66 1.80
CA GLN A 833 -18.30 6.85 1.34
C GLN A 833 -18.23 7.80 2.54
N ASP A 834 -17.07 8.39 2.77
CA ASP A 834 -16.82 9.41 3.78
C ASP A 834 -17.79 10.61 3.61
N GLY A 835 -18.51 10.97 4.68
CA GLY A 835 -19.37 12.15 4.80
C GLY A 835 -20.69 12.12 4.03
N ALA A 836 -21.25 10.94 3.77
CA ALA A 836 -22.46 10.76 2.97
C ALA A 836 -23.73 10.72 3.83
N TYR A 837 -24.81 11.35 3.35
CA TYR A 837 -26.16 11.21 3.92
C TYR A 837 -27.10 10.81 2.79
N ARG A 838 -27.34 9.51 2.64
CA ARG A 838 -28.15 8.97 1.55
C ARG A 838 -29.48 8.48 2.07
N ARG A 839 -30.58 8.81 1.39
CA ARG A 839 -31.94 8.56 1.86
C ARG A 839 -32.75 7.80 0.82
N LEU A 840 -33.30 6.64 1.20
CA LEU A 840 -34.33 5.94 0.44
C LEU A 840 -35.68 6.27 1.07
N THR A 841 -36.47 7.10 0.41
CA THR A 841 -37.64 7.77 0.99
C THR A 841 -38.94 7.32 0.35
N ARG A 842 -40.01 7.18 1.14
CA ARG A 842 -41.35 6.79 0.69
C ARG A 842 -42.43 7.52 1.48
N THR A 843 -43.45 8.05 0.78
CA THR A 843 -44.70 8.47 1.42
C THR A 843 -45.67 7.29 1.57
N ILE A 844 -46.25 7.14 2.76
CA ILE A 844 -47.23 6.12 3.13
C ILE A 844 -48.55 6.81 3.52
N ASP A 845 -49.66 6.37 2.93
CA ASP A 845 -50.99 6.88 3.25
C ASP A 845 -51.68 5.96 4.27
N LEU A 846 -51.76 6.43 5.52
CA LEU A 846 -52.44 5.74 6.63
C LEU A 846 -53.78 6.41 6.95
N SER A 847 -54.33 7.27 6.08
CA SER A 847 -55.57 8.02 6.34
C SER A 847 -56.80 7.14 6.60
N SER A 848 -56.80 5.91 6.07
CA SER A 848 -57.83 4.89 6.29
C SER A 848 -57.47 3.84 7.35
N VAL A 849 -56.29 3.94 7.97
CA VAL A 849 -55.76 2.96 8.93
C VAL A 849 -55.83 3.51 10.35
N THR A 850 -56.36 2.71 11.27
CA THR A 850 -56.44 3.03 12.71
C THR A 850 -55.23 2.50 13.47
N ALA A 851 -54.87 3.12 14.59
CA ALA A 851 -53.76 2.66 15.44
C ALA A 851 -53.96 1.21 15.94
N ALA A 852 -55.21 0.78 16.13
CA ALA A 852 -55.56 -0.59 16.53
C ALA A 852 -55.23 -1.65 15.45
N GLN A 853 -55.01 -1.23 14.19
CA GLN A 853 -54.51 -2.10 13.12
C GLN A 853 -52.98 -2.26 13.14
N ALA A 854 -52.28 -1.60 14.07
CA ALA A 854 -50.83 -1.66 14.29
C ALA A 854 -49.98 -1.60 12.99
N PRO A 855 -50.15 -0.55 12.16
CA PRO A 855 -49.39 -0.41 10.93
C PRO A 855 -47.89 -0.44 11.21
N THR A 856 -47.18 -1.34 10.54
CA THR A 856 -45.76 -1.63 10.78
C THR A 856 -45.03 -1.68 9.44
N LEU A 857 -43.98 -0.87 9.28
CA LEU A 857 -43.02 -0.99 8.19
C LEU A 857 -42.01 -2.09 8.56
N GLN A 858 -41.68 -2.95 7.61
CA GLN A 858 -40.67 -4.00 7.73
C GLN A 858 -39.66 -3.85 6.59
N ALA A 859 -38.42 -4.26 6.83
CA ALA A 859 -37.38 -4.36 5.83
C ALA A 859 -36.37 -5.45 6.24
N GLN A 860 -35.67 -6.03 5.27
CA GLN A 860 -34.38 -6.67 5.52
C GLN A 860 -33.30 -5.61 5.37
N LEU A 861 -32.39 -5.55 6.34
CA LEU A 861 -31.23 -4.66 6.31
C LEU A 861 -29.96 -5.50 6.44
N SER A 862 -28.97 -5.23 5.61
CA SER A 862 -27.59 -5.61 5.89
C SER A 862 -26.76 -4.36 5.93
N TYR A 863 -25.87 -4.26 6.90
CA TYR A 863 -25.05 -3.08 7.09
C TYR A 863 -23.72 -3.45 7.70
N SER A 864 -22.65 -2.97 7.07
CA SER A 864 -21.30 -3.00 7.62
C SER A 864 -20.88 -1.55 7.71
N THR A 865 -21.14 -1.00 8.88
CA THR A 865 -20.93 0.41 9.23
C THR A 865 -19.87 0.47 10.31
N GLU A 866 -19.24 1.63 10.44
CA GLU A 866 -18.34 1.86 11.56
C GLU A 866 -19.09 1.93 12.90
N THR A 867 -18.80 1.00 13.81
CA THR A 867 -19.55 0.79 15.07
C THR A 867 -19.49 1.98 16.01
N GLY A 868 -20.61 2.68 16.18
CA GLY A 868 -20.76 3.87 17.03
C GLY A 868 -20.76 5.19 16.28
N PHE A 869 -20.49 5.15 14.97
CA PHE A 869 -19.99 6.30 14.21
C PHE A 869 -20.75 6.53 12.91
N ASP A 870 -20.79 5.51 12.06
CA ASP A 870 -21.68 5.44 10.92
C ASP A 870 -23.04 4.91 11.39
N ASN A 871 -24.13 5.41 10.82
CA ASN A 871 -25.47 5.12 11.30
C ASN A 871 -26.42 4.74 10.16
N VAL A 872 -27.19 3.68 10.39
CA VAL A 872 -28.41 3.42 9.63
C VAL A 872 -29.58 3.89 10.49
N ILE A 873 -30.38 4.81 9.98
CA ILE A 873 -31.56 5.34 10.68
C ILE A 873 -32.82 5.16 9.85
N VAL A 874 -33.97 5.05 10.53
CA VAL A 874 -35.28 5.09 9.88
C VAL A 874 -36.03 6.31 10.36
N GLU A 875 -36.02 7.34 9.52
CA GLU A 875 -36.60 8.67 9.75
C GLU A 875 -38.09 8.67 9.42
N ALA A 876 -38.92 9.37 10.17
CA ALA A 876 -40.34 9.54 9.88
C ALA A 876 -40.90 10.91 10.30
N HIS A 877 -41.80 11.46 9.49
CA HIS A 877 -42.56 12.68 9.81
C HIS A 877 -43.94 12.70 9.14
N THR A 878 -44.89 13.46 9.67
CA THR A 878 -46.18 13.72 9.00
C THR A 878 -45.90 14.52 7.72
N THR A 879 -46.39 14.08 6.57
CA THR A 879 -46.07 14.70 5.28
C THR A 879 -46.39 16.21 5.27
N GLY A 880 -45.36 17.04 5.07
CA GLY A 880 -45.48 18.50 5.07
C GLY A 880 -45.46 19.18 6.45
N ALA A 881 -45.11 18.46 7.52
CA ALA A 881 -44.87 19.00 8.86
C ALA A 881 -43.40 18.80 9.29
N GLU A 882 -42.99 19.47 10.36
CA GLU A 882 -41.62 19.41 10.92
C GLU A 882 -41.51 18.43 12.11
N ASP A 883 -42.43 17.46 12.24
CA ASP A 883 -42.48 16.47 13.33
C ASP A 883 -41.57 15.25 13.08
N TRP A 884 -40.33 15.53 12.64
CA TRP A 884 -39.31 14.52 12.34
C TRP A 884 -38.84 13.78 13.59
N THR A 885 -38.88 12.45 13.56
CA THR A 885 -38.24 11.54 14.52
C THR A 885 -37.54 10.39 13.79
N THR A 886 -36.62 9.69 14.46
CA THR A 886 -36.23 8.32 14.03
C THR A 886 -37.07 7.28 14.77
N LEU A 887 -37.27 6.11 14.17
CA LEU A 887 -38.10 5.02 14.67
C LEU A 887 -37.23 3.87 15.25
N PRO A 888 -37.56 3.32 16.43
CA PRO A 888 -36.90 2.12 16.94
C PRO A 888 -37.32 0.86 16.19
N ASP A 889 -36.39 -0.06 16.00
CA ASP A 889 -36.65 -1.43 15.56
C ASP A 889 -37.30 -2.25 16.68
N LYS A 890 -38.46 -2.85 16.39
CA LYS A 890 -39.22 -3.74 17.28
C LYS A 890 -38.42 -4.98 17.70
N ASN A 891 -37.39 -5.37 16.95
CA ASN A 891 -36.50 -6.47 17.32
C ASN A 891 -35.31 -6.03 18.21
N GLY A 892 -35.25 -4.75 18.59
CA GLY A 892 -34.29 -4.23 19.57
C GLY A 892 -32.86 -4.04 19.06
N ARG A 893 -32.63 -3.98 17.74
CA ARG A 893 -31.28 -3.77 17.17
C ARG A 893 -30.89 -2.30 17.03
N THR A 894 -31.85 -1.38 16.97
CA THR A 894 -31.55 0.06 17.05
C THR A 894 -31.20 0.44 18.49
N SER A 895 -30.11 1.17 18.66
CA SER A 895 -29.74 1.80 19.92
C SER A 895 -30.26 3.23 20.01
N THR A 896 -30.63 3.67 21.20
CA THR A 896 -30.84 5.09 21.54
C THR A 896 -29.55 5.79 21.97
N ALA A 897 -28.42 5.06 22.00
CA ALA A 897 -27.11 5.67 22.14
C ALA A 897 -26.88 6.65 20.98
N VAL A 898 -26.53 7.88 21.34
CA VAL A 898 -26.15 8.90 20.36
C VAL A 898 -24.82 8.52 19.71
N PRO A 899 -24.58 8.87 18.43
CA PRO A 899 -23.29 8.64 17.81
C PRO A 899 -22.21 9.40 18.59
N GLU A 900 -21.03 8.84 18.74
CA GLU A 900 -20.00 9.46 19.58
C GLU A 900 -19.53 10.82 19.00
N GLN A 901 -19.61 11.00 17.68
CA GLN A 901 -19.41 12.30 17.03
C GLN A 901 -20.46 13.34 17.42
N CYS A 902 -21.66 12.94 17.84
CA CYS A 902 -22.70 13.88 18.27
C CYS A 902 -22.27 14.59 19.56
N GLU A 903 -21.63 13.89 20.50
CA GLU A 903 -21.12 14.46 21.75
C GLU A 903 -20.04 15.54 21.53
N GLN A 904 -19.47 15.53 20.33
CA GLN A 904 -18.41 16.41 19.86
C GLN A 904 -18.94 17.46 18.86
N GLY A 905 -20.17 17.29 18.39
CA GLY A 905 -20.86 18.16 17.44
C GLY A 905 -20.57 17.88 15.96
N TYR A 906 -19.53 17.12 15.62
CA TYR A 906 -19.05 16.95 14.23
C TYR A 906 -20.11 16.38 13.29
N LEU A 907 -20.87 15.36 13.72
CA LEU A 907 -21.89 14.73 12.88
C LEU A 907 -23.11 15.65 12.68
N ILE A 908 -23.45 16.52 13.64
CA ILE A 908 -24.49 17.54 13.45
C ILE A 908 -23.96 18.71 12.61
N ASP A 909 -22.70 19.12 12.78
CA ASP A 909 -22.10 20.20 11.97
C ASP A 909 -21.95 19.79 10.51
N MET A 910 -21.63 18.51 10.25
CA MET A 910 -21.63 17.92 8.92
C MET A 910 -23.03 17.68 8.39
N HIS A 911 -23.94 17.17 9.22
CA HIS A 911 -25.32 16.86 8.83
C HIS A 911 -26.32 17.62 9.71
N PRO A 912 -26.54 18.93 9.47
CA PRO A 912 -27.41 19.77 10.31
C PRO A 912 -28.82 19.24 10.48
N PHE A 913 -29.32 18.46 9.52
CA PHE A 913 -30.60 17.79 9.57
C PHE A 913 -30.74 16.80 10.75
N LEU A 914 -29.65 16.22 11.24
CA LEU A 914 -29.68 15.38 12.44
C LEU A 914 -30.10 16.14 13.71
N GLY A 915 -30.05 17.48 13.69
CA GLY A 915 -30.59 18.34 14.75
C GLY A 915 -32.08 18.13 15.05
N HIS A 916 -32.84 17.50 14.16
CA HIS A 916 -34.20 17.03 14.42
C HIS A 916 -34.28 15.92 15.49
N TYR A 917 -33.25 15.08 15.57
CA TYR A 917 -33.19 13.86 16.39
C TYR A 917 -32.18 13.91 17.54
N LEU A 918 -31.16 14.75 17.38
CA LEU A 918 -30.01 14.87 18.28
C LEU A 918 -29.86 16.32 18.75
N THR A 919 -29.68 16.53 20.05
CA THR A 919 -29.32 17.84 20.62
C THR A 919 -27.82 17.88 20.88
N ARG A 920 -27.13 18.84 20.25
CA ARG A 920 -25.71 19.12 20.49
C ARG A 920 -25.42 19.38 21.96
N GLY A 921 -24.48 18.64 22.52
CA GLY A 921 -24.02 18.74 23.90
C GLY A 921 -22.96 17.68 24.20
N ASN A 922 -22.37 17.73 25.39
CA ASN A 922 -21.54 16.65 25.92
C ASN A 922 -22.06 16.31 27.35
N PRO A 923 -22.76 15.18 27.55
CA PRO A 923 -23.16 14.21 26.53
C PRO A 923 -24.15 14.80 25.51
N CYS A 924 -24.22 14.22 24.31
CA CYS A 924 -25.23 14.62 23.32
C CYS A 924 -26.61 14.07 23.72
N GLY A 925 -27.66 14.86 23.50
CA GLY A 925 -29.03 14.44 23.79
C GLY A 925 -29.59 13.60 22.66
N GLY A 926 -30.07 12.39 22.96
CA GLY A 926 -30.81 11.51 22.03
C GLY A 926 -32.23 11.98 21.66
N THR A 927 -32.46 13.29 21.75
CA THR A 927 -33.69 13.98 21.37
C THR A 927 -33.29 15.34 20.79
N GLY A 928 -33.77 15.69 19.60
CA GLY A 928 -33.48 16.93 18.90
C GLY A 928 -34.63 17.94 18.99
N THR A 929 -34.75 18.79 17.98
CA THR A 929 -35.78 19.84 17.91
C THR A 929 -37.22 19.31 17.74
N SER A 930 -37.39 18.09 17.24
CA SER A 930 -38.70 17.51 16.90
C SER A 930 -38.91 16.06 17.34
N GLY A 931 -37.86 15.26 17.48
CA GLY A 931 -37.99 13.83 17.75
C GLY A 931 -36.77 13.18 18.41
N ALA A 932 -36.80 11.86 18.52
CA ALA A 932 -35.80 11.06 19.23
C ALA A 932 -34.83 10.35 18.27
N TRP A 933 -33.70 9.91 18.81
CA TRP A 933 -32.66 9.15 18.14
C TRP A 933 -32.76 7.64 18.37
N ASN A 934 -32.68 6.87 17.28
CA ASN A 934 -32.66 5.42 17.18
C ASN A 934 -31.86 5.03 15.92
N ALA A 935 -30.75 4.32 16.09
CA ALA A 935 -29.88 3.95 14.97
C ALA A 935 -29.36 2.51 15.07
N PHE A 936 -29.16 1.85 13.93
CA PHE A 936 -28.26 0.70 13.84
C PHE A 936 -26.84 1.19 13.54
N THR A 937 -25.84 0.47 14.03
CA THR A 937 -24.42 0.73 13.76
C THR A 937 -23.60 -0.55 13.92
N GLY A 938 -22.39 -0.56 13.41
CA GLY A 938 -21.49 -1.71 13.36
C GLY A 938 -21.77 -2.65 12.19
N ASN A 939 -21.37 -3.92 12.34
CA ASN A 939 -21.65 -4.98 11.35
C ASN A 939 -22.87 -5.79 11.78
N SER A 940 -23.81 -6.02 10.86
CA SER A 940 -24.95 -6.92 11.06
C SER A 940 -24.60 -8.40 10.90
N ASP A 941 -23.39 -8.72 10.44
CA ASP A 941 -22.92 -10.06 10.07
C ASP A 941 -23.85 -10.77 9.07
N GLY A 942 -24.45 -9.97 8.17
CA GLY A 942 -25.42 -10.38 7.16
C GLY A 942 -26.79 -9.75 7.36
N TRP A 943 -27.80 -10.28 6.67
CA TRP A 943 -29.13 -9.68 6.66
C TRP A 943 -29.90 -9.93 7.96
N VAL A 944 -30.45 -8.84 8.50
CA VAL A 944 -31.27 -8.85 9.70
C VAL A 944 -32.65 -8.25 9.41
N PRO A 945 -33.74 -8.89 9.88
CA PRO A 945 -35.09 -8.34 9.74
C PRO A 945 -35.27 -7.17 10.72
N ALA A 946 -35.72 -6.04 10.20
CA ALA A 946 -36.06 -4.82 10.94
C ALA A 946 -37.56 -4.51 10.83
N ALA A 947 -38.16 -3.96 11.89
CA ALA A 947 -39.59 -3.60 11.89
C ALA A 947 -39.88 -2.35 12.73
N PHE A 948 -40.63 -1.39 12.19
CA PHE A 948 -40.84 -0.06 12.77
C PHE A 948 -42.34 0.22 12.94
N ASP A 949 -42.73 0.77 14.10
CA ASP A 949 -44.13 1.10 14.38
C ASP A 949 -44.56 2.41 13.72
N LEU A 950 -45.69 2.41 13.02
CA LEU A 950 -46.29 3.60 12.40
C LEU A 950 -47.65 3.97 13.03
N ALA A 951 -48.08 3.33 14.12
CA ALA A 951 -49.38 3.58 14.74
C ALA A 951 -49.61 5.05 15.17
N ALA A 952 -48.53 5.78 15.49
CA ALA A 952 -48.57 7.22 15.78
C ALA A 952 -49.01 8.10 14.59
N TYR A 953 -48.92 7.57 13.36
CA TYR A 953 -49.31 8.23 12.11
C TYR A 953 -50.63 7.70 11.52
N ALA A 954 -51.36 6.85 12.26
CA ALA A 954 -52.70 6.40 11.89
C ALA A 954 -53.65 7.60 11.63
N GLY A 955 -54.40 7.55 10.53
CA GLY A 955 -55.25 8.66 10.08
C GLY A 955 -54.51 9.80 9.35
N LYS A 956 -53.19 9.68 9.10
CA LYS A 956 -52.38 10.70 8.42
C LYS A 956 -51.65 10.14 7.18
N LYS A 957 -50.95 11.01 6.45
CA LYS A 957 -49.84 10.61 5.57
C LYS A 957 -48.52 10.81 6.32
N VAL A 958 -47.63 9.83 6.21
CA VAL A 958 -46.28 9.84 6.81
C VAL A 958 -45.27 9.65 5.69
N GLU A 959 -44.21 10.43 5.68
CA GLU A 959 -43.03 10.13 4.87
C GLU A 959 -41.98 9.48 5.76
N VAL A 960 -41.41 8.38 5.27
CA VAL A 960 -40.41 7.56 5.96
C VAL A 960 -39.17 7.45 5.09
N SER A 961 -37.97 7.52 5.67
CA SER A 961 -36.71 7.31 4.95
C SER A 961 -35.85 6.28 5.66
N ILE A 962 -35.33 5.29 4.93
CA ILE A 962 -34.24 4.44 5.39
C ILE A 962 -32.96 5.10 4.90
N SER A 963 -32.10 5.49 5.83
CA SER A 963 -31.02 6.43 5.56
C SER A 963 -29.69 5.92 6.11
N TYR A 964 -28.64 6.04 5.30
CA TYR A 964 -27.26 5.79 5.70
C TYR A 964 -26.55 7.13 5.86
N VAL A 965 -25.98 7.34 7.05
CA VAL A 965 -25.33 8.57 7.47
C VAL A 965 -23.92 8.21 7.95
N SER A 966 -22.90 8.62 7.21
CA SER A 966 -21.49 8.31 7.47
C SER A 966 -20.67 9.55 7.84
N ASP A 967 -19.56 9.32 8.53
CA ASP A 967 -18.65 10.38 8.97
C ASP A 967 -17.48 10.62 7.98
N PRO A 968 -16.60 11.62 8.17
CA PRO A 968 -15.56 11.98 7.19
C PRO A 968 -14.37 11.01 7.10
N ALA A 969 -14.49 9.77 7.60
CA ALA A 969 -13.43 8.79 7.53
C ALA A 969 -13.96 7.35 7.36
N THR A 970 -13.02 6.40 7.36
CA THR A 970 -13.17 5.04 6.84
C THR A 970 -14.27 4.20 7.49
N GLY A 971 -15.35 3.93 6.78
CA GLY A 971 -16.39 3.00 7.22
C GLY A 971 -16.17 1.54 6.85
N GLY A 972 -17.27 0.79 6.87
CA GLY A 972 -17.31 -0.61 6.44
C GLY A 972 -17.75 -0.77 4.99
N THR A 973 -18.60 -1.76 4.74
CA THR A 973 -19.13 -2.08 3.40
C THR A 973 -20.30 -1.16 2.99
N GLY A 974 -20.94 -0.46 3.94
CA GLY A 974 -22.09 0.43 3.72
C GLY A 974 -23.43 -0.20 4.10
N LEU A 975 -24.54 0.33 3.56
CA LEU A 975 -25.92 -0.11 3.80
C LEU A 975 -26.52 -0.82 2.58
N PHE A 976 -27.28 -1.89 2.84
CA PHE A 976 -28.07 -2.67 1.89
C PHE A 976 -29.49 -2.84 2.44
N VAL A 977 -30.51 -2.65 1.59
CA VAL A 977 -31.94 -2.63 1.93
C VAL A 977 -32.72 -3.49 0.93
N ASP A 978 -33.51 -4.42 1.44
CA ASP A 978 -34.29 -5.37 0.65
C ASP A 978 -35.61 -5.75 1.38
N ASP A 979 -36.50 -6.48 0.71
CA ASP A 979 -37.77 -7.03 1.22
C ASP A 979 -38.56 -6.04 2.10
N THR A 980 -38.90 -4.87 1.55
CA THR A 980 -39.63 -3.85 2.30
C THR A 980 -41.13 -4.15 2.29
N ARG A 981 -41.79 -4.16 3.45
CA ARG A 981 -43.24 -4.49 3.56
C ARG A 981 -43.97 -3.53 4.47
N LEU A 982 -45.19 -3.14 4.10
CA LEU A 982 -46.11 -2.44 4.99
C LEU A 982 -47.20 -3.42 5.42
N THR A 983 -47.34 -3.63 6.74
CA THR A 983 -48.26 -4.62 7.30
C THR A 983 -49.19 -4.03 8.36
N THR A 984 -50.31 -4.71 8.59
CA THR A 984 -51.26 -4.45 9.68
C THR A 984 -51.71 -5.77 10.31
N THR A 985 -52.43 -5.73 11.42
CA THR A 985 -53.12 -6.91 11.98
C THR A 985 -54.16 -7.52 11.05
N GLY A 986 -54.58 -6.80 10.00
CA GLY A 986 -55.45 -7.30 8.92
C GLY A 986 -54.69 -7.97 7.76
N GLY A 987 -53.36 -7.99 7.78
CA GLY A 987 -52.51 -8.52 6.71
C GLY A 987 -51.56 -7.47 6.09
N PRO A 988 -50.75 -7.87 5.08
CA PRO A 988 -49.92 -6.94 4.32
C PRO A 988 -50.78 -5.96 3.52
N LEU A 989 -50.39 -4.69 3.54
CA LEU A 989 -50.94 -3.64 2.70
C LEU A 989 -50.14 -3.49 1.40
N ASP A 990 -48.82 -3.70 1.46
CA ASP A 990 -47.90 -3.57 0.34
C ASP A 990 -46.56 -4.30 0.60
N ALA A 991 -45.84 -4.65 -0.45
CA ALA A 991 -44.49 -5.25 -0.40
C ALA A 991 -43.68 -4.87 -1.65
N GLU A 992 -42.40 -4.52 -1.46
CA GLU A 992 -41.44 -4.17 -2.51
C GLU A 992 -40.04 -4.70 -2.14
N GLY A 993 -39.61 -5.75 -2.84
CA GLY A 993 -38.25 -6.28 -2.87
C GLY A 993 -37.45 -5.78 -4.07
N PHE A 994 -37.76 -4.58 -4.56
CA PHE A 994 -37.07 -3.84 -5.61
C PHE A 994 -36.93 -4.55 -6.98
N GLU A 995 -37.64 -5.64 -7.25
CA GLU A 995 -37.42 -6.48 -8.44
C GLU A 995 -37.70 -5.81 -9.79
N THR A 996 -38.55 -4.77 -9.82
CA THR A 996 -38.92 -4.07 -11.07
C THR A 996 -38.51 -2.58 -11.11
N GLY A 997 -38.02 -2.04 -10.00
CA GLY A 997 -37.66 -0.64 -9.85
C GLY A 997 -37.47 -0.28 -8.37
N LEU A 998 -37.67 1.00 -8.02
CA LEU A 998 -37.79 1.42 -6.62
C LEU A 998 -39.24 1.33 -6.10
N GLY A 999 -40.20 1.07 -6.98
CA GLY A 999 -41.62 1.00 -6.67
C GLY A 999 -42.13 2.30 -6.03
N PRO A 1000 -42.69 2.25 -4.81
CA PRO A 1000 -43.14 3.43 -4.07
C PRO A 1000 -42.02 4.22 -3.37
N TRP A 1001 -40.77 3.74 -3.43
CA TRP A 1001 -39.60 4.45 -2.89
C TRP A 1001 -38.95 5.37 -3.94
N ALA A 1002 -38.27 6.40 -3.46
CA ALA A 1002 -37.45 7.31 -4.24
C ALA A 1002 -36.13 7.58 -3.51
N VAL A 1003 -35.03 7.65 -4.26
CA VAL A 1003 -33.74 8.09 -3.71
C VAL A 1003 -33.76 9.61 -3.61
N GLN A 1004 -33.54 10.13 -2.40
CA GLN A 1004 -33.32 11.54 -2.14
C GLN A 1004 -31.84 11.77 -1.82
N GLY A 1005 -31.27 12.82 -2.41
CA GLY A 1005 -29.92 13.26 -2.10
C GLY A 1005 -29.81 13.85 -0.69
N ALA A 1006 -28.58 14.17 -0.30
CA ALA A 1006 -28.26 14.62 1.04
C ALA A 1006 -29.14 15.80 1.52
N PRO A 1007 -29.67 15.76 2.76
CA PRO A 1007 -30.45 16.87 3.32
C PRO A 1007 -29.71 18.19 3.31
N ALA A 1008 -30.47 19.29 3.20
CA ALA A 1008 -29.91 20.65 3.13
C ALA A 1008 -28.92 20.92 4.28
N GLY A 1009 -27.71 21.39 3.92
CA GLY A 1009 -26.60 21.62 4.83
C GLY A 1009 -25.60 20.47 4.92
N SER A 1010 -25.93 19.28 4.42
CA SER A 1010 -25.00 18.15 4.32
C SER A 1010 -24.06 18.27 3.11
N PRO A 1011 -22.86 17.65 3.13
CA PRO A 1011 -22.08 17.39 1.92
C PRO A 1011 -22.90 16.68 0.84
N GLY A 1012 -22.59 16.94 -0.42
CA GLY A 1012 -23.19 16.21 -1.53
C GLY A 1012 -22.66 14.79 -1.61
N ASN A 1013 -23.55 13.81 -1.75
CA ASN A 1013 -23.17 12.42 -1.95
C ASN A 1013 -22.39 12.26 -3.27
N GLY A 1014 -21.26 11.55 -3.24
CA GLY A 1014 -20.43 11.31 -4.43
C GLY A 1014 -21.03 10.23 -5.33
N THR A 1015 -21.67 9.24 -4.71
CA THR A 1015 -22.68 8.35 -5.30
C THR A 1015 -23.89 8.33 -4.39
N GLU A 1016 -25.09 8.18 -4.95
CA GLU A 1016 -26.32 8.03 -4.17
C GLU A 1016 -26.59 6.56 -3.81
N LEU A 1017 -27.64 6.29 -3.02
CA LEU A 1017 -28.21 4.93 -2.93
C LEU A 1017 -28.63 4.49 -4.33
N VAL A 1018 -28.19 3.30 -4.76
CA VAL A 1018 -28.54 2.75 -6.07
C VAL A 1018 -29.18 1.38 -5.94
N ARG A 1019 -30.20 1.16 -6.76
CA ARG A 1019 -30.77 -0.17 -6.98
C ARG A 1019 -29.74 -1.02 -7.73
N SER A 1020 -29.27 -2.11 -7.11
CA SER A 1020 -28.22 -2.96 -7.65
C SER A 1020 -28.50 -4.44 -7.40
N GLN A 1021 -27.81 -5.28 -8.15
CA GLN A 1021 -27.77 -6.74 -7.98
C GLN A 1021 -26.48 -7.20 -7.26
N ALA A 1022 -25.49 -6.31 -7.21
CA ALA A 1022 -24.07 -6.62 -7.07
C ALA A 1022 -23.28 -5.30 -6.87
N LEU A 1023 -23.18 -4.80 -5.64
CA LEU A 1023 -22.39 -3.59 -5.32
C LEU A 1023 -21.08 -3.90 -4.60
N ILE A 1024 -21.11 -4.80 -3.62
CA ILE A 1024 -19.90 -5.37 -3.01
C ILE A 1024 -20.10 -6.87 -2.92
N ASP A 1025 -19.74 -7.51 -4.03
CA ASP A 1025 -19.85 -8.94 -4.23
C ASP A 1025 -18.75 -9.63 -3.41
N SER A 1026 -19.15 -10.31 -2.35
CA SER A 1026 -18.31 -11.27 -1.63
C SER A 1026 -18.32 -12.58 -2.40
N VAL A 1027 -17.56 -12.63 -3.50
CA VAL A 1027 -17.62 -13.72 -4.48
C VAL A 1027 -16.97 -15.00 -3.96
N SER A 1028 -17.48 -16.16 -4.38
CA SER A 1028 -16.86 -17.46 -4.10
C SER A 1028 -15.71 -17.79 -5.06
N ALA A 1029 -15.65 -17.09 -6.19
CA ALA A 1029 -14.61 -17.27 -7.20
C ALA A 1029 -14.24 -15.97 -7.92
N VAL A 1030 -12.94 -15.74 -8.08
CA VAL A 1030 -12.36 -14.64 -8.85
C VAL A 1030 -11.59 -15.20 -10.04
N ALA A 1031 -11.62 -14.50 -11.17
CA ALA A 1031 -10.78 -14.79 -12.32
C ALA A 1031 -9.96 -13.55 -12.75
N THR A 1032 -8.76 -13.83 -13.24
CA THR A 1032 -7.94 -12.91 -14.05
C THR A 1032 -7.63 -13.57 -15.39
N ARG A 1033 -6.80 -12.93 -16.23
CA ARG A 1033 -6.26 -13.57 -17.44
C ARG A 1033 -5.40 -14.81 -17.12
N ASP A 1034 -4.70 -14.81 -15.98
CA ASP A 1034 -3.67 -15.81 -15.67
C ASP A 1034 -3.99 -16.69 -14.47
N SER A 1035 -5.08 -16.40 -13.76
CA SER A 1035 -5.47 -17.10 -12.54
C SER A 1035 -6.98 -17.30 -12.41
N VAL A 1036 -7.37 -18.38 -11.74
CA VAL A 1036 -8.72 -18.64 -11.21
C VAL A 1036 -8.56 -19.00 -9.74
N LEU A 1037 -9.22 -18.27 -8.85
CA LEU A 1037 -9.22 -18.46 -7.40
C LEU A 1037 -10.60 -18.95 -6.95
N LEU A 1038 -10.66 -20.01 -6.14
CA LEU A 1038 -11.88 -20.53 -5.50
C LEU A 1038 -11.74 -20.50 -3.97
N GLY A 1039 -12.70 -19.90 -3.28
CA GLY A 1039 -12.74 -19.81 -1.80
C GLY A 1039 -13.23 -21.08 -1.11
N PHE A 1040 -13.22 -22.20 -1.82
CA PHE A 1040 -13.62 -23.52 -1.35
C PHE A 1040 -12.78 -24.58 -2.06
N GLY A 1041 -12.60 -25.73 -1.43
CA GLY A 1041 -11.84 -26.84 -1.99
C GLY A 1041 -12.65 -27.63 -3.02
N LEU A 1042 -11.99 -28.15 -4.07
CA LEU A 1042 -12.64 -29.04 -5.05
C LEU A 1042 -13.03 -30.40 -4.45
N GLU A 1043 -12.50 -30.76 -3.28
CA GLU A 1043 -12.94 -31.89 -2.48
C GLU A 1043 -14.30 -31.68 -1.79
N GLN A 1044 -14.77 -30.43 -1.69
CA GLN A 1044 -16.00 -30.03 -1.01
C GLN A 1044 -17.22 -29.99 -1.95
N THR A 1045 -17.07 -30.37 -3.23
CA THR A 1045 -18.09 -30.29 -4.29
C THR A 1045 -18.15 -31.57 -5.16
N PRO A 1046 -19.35 -32.07 -5.51
CA PRO A 1046 -19.49 -33.15 -6.50
C PRO A 1046 -19.25 -32.69 -7.96
N GLU A 1047 -19.38 -31.39 -8.24
CA GLU A 1047 -19.18 -30.78 -9.56
C GLU A 1047 -17.72 -30.35 -9.83
N ALA A 1048 -16.78 -30.69 -8.94
CA ALA A 1048 -15.34 -30.46 -9.04
C ALA A 1048 -14.74 -30.63 -10.46
N ARG A 1049 -15.19 -31.67 -11.17
CA ARG A 1049 -14.77 -31.96 -12.55
C ARG A 1049 -15.15 -30.86 -13.53
N ALA A 1050 -16.35 -30.30 -13.44
CA ALA A 1050 -16.82 -29.25 -14.34
C ALA A 1050 -16.06 -27.94 -14.10
N LEU A 1051 -15.82 -27.60 -12.83
CA LEU A 1051 -15.01 -26.46 -12.42
C LEU A 1051 -13.57 -26.58 -12.96
N THR A 1052 -12.92 -27.72 -12.74
CA THR A 1052 -11.54 -27.98 -13.20
C THR A 1052 -11.42 -27.88 -14.71
N VAL A 1053 -12.35 -28.47 -15.47
CA VAL A 1053 -12.38 -28.40 -16.94
C VAL A 1053 -12.50 -26.94 -17.42
N LYS A 1054 -13.42 -26.17 -16.84
CA LYS A 1054 -13.64 -24.77 -17.23
C LYS A 1054 -12.47 -23.86 -16.89
N ALA A 1055 -11.92 -23.99 -15.68
CA ALA A 1055 -10.76 -23.23 -15.26
C ALA A 1055 -9.52 -23.55 -16.11
N LEU A 1056 -9.21 -24.84 -16.34
CA LEU A 1056 -8.04 -25.22 -17.14
C LEU A 1056 -8.20 -24.86 -18.63
N ASN A 1057 -9.41 -24.90 -19.21
CA ASN A 1057 -9.62 -24.40 -20.57
C ASN A 1057 -9.28 -22.91 -20.66
N HIS A 1058 -9.90 -22.06 -19.82
CA HIS A 1058 -9.64 -20.61 -19.80
C HIS A 1058 -8.18 -20.24 -19.54
N LEU A 1059 -7.49 -21.02 -18.73
CA LEU A 1059 -6.08 -20.83 -18.45
C LEU A 1059 -5.15 -21.29 -19.61
N LEU A 1060 -5.65 -22.09 -20.56
CA LEU A 1060 -4.84 -22.74 -21.61
C LEU A 1060 -5.30 -22.44 -23.06
N ASP A 1061 -6.37 -21.66 -23.22
CA ASP A 1061 -6.89 -21.12 -24.48
C ASP A 1061 -6.09 -19.89 -24.98
#